data_AF-A0A1Z8JJ60-F1
#
_entry.id   AF-A0A1Z8JJ60-F1
#
_cell.length_a   1.000
_cell.length_b   1.000
_cell.length_c   1.000
_cell.angle_alpha   90.00
_cell.angle_beta   90.00
_cell.angle_gamma   90.00
#
_symmetry.space_group_name_H-M   'P 1'
#
loop_
_entity.id
_entity.type
_entity.pdbx_description
1 polymer ?
#
loop_
_entity_poly.entity_id
_entity_poly.type
_entity_poly.pdbx_seq_one_letter_code
_entity_poly.pdbx_strand_id
1 'polypeptide(L)'
;MGPIWLPNALIVIIFSILVYQYPSALNFKPLYSKEVLCPLPEFVDTLNHEKTQLILHDSAFRKKTLDRFSRAIQIDTTIDEKMNDFTKFEVFHNYLETEFPIVFEKAKVTKINTYGLLFEVEGENPALKPAISFGDIKEWKFDPLGGFYDDKRVYGRGTNDVKGLLVGLMNAVETIFTDYPDHKFQRGFKLAFGFDEEISGNMGAKKIGEYLLEQYGPNTIDHIIDEGAPMFLELKGTFFGPIVTSEKGYMDMRVEVTTPGGHSSNPRDTTSIGILSRFLESYERDKFPASLPNSSPMLKFLECNAEHHPSSKFSLKDILLKLSRANELAKRFIVRKLEKIKLFEYTIRTSQAIDVIYGGEKYNSLPPNATAIINHRITIGDTFDTIWEKAIKHAVPAAEFSNVGLIVNNVEIIPATKNGVIKIGQLEKNGDMLPAPITPAYDDKWNRLTSYIRTFYEKENSTYIISPTSMQGNTDTRHYWKLTDHIYRVQPGITNLFEANMHGSNEYVDIETHMQVVAFYYNYILAINSVPKCPKSKKRPIKEHEKIQWILHDDAYRNHSVEVFSKSIQVDTTVYDDVEDYSKFANFHKYLEENFPLVYEKAIVHTINEWGLVFEFKGSNSSLKPIMLNAHQDTVPIGTIENWNIDPWGGYYDGEKIFGRGSSDCKNLLVGLMEAMELRISDGKSDFQRGVLFAFGFDEEKSGFNGARKIGEYLVDYLGKDSVYLIMDEGMTMMSEMFGGHYGLIMTGEKGYHDLKVSIVTPGGHSSLPRKHTSIGMMSFFLSNYEFEGYTPVLTEENPIFRTYECMAEQDNEVDKSIRSIILNARADLEARSELLKLINENPLFRYTVETSQAIDVIHGGDKVNSIPRNVTALINHRITYGNSPETVIDKARRFAIKTARLFDIGLTIKSEVIFPETSNGQMLIESYKEELETAKVTPDYGEVWDSVTGNMRSFYEDEVYPEKFTQGQAKYIIAPSLMTPNTDTRHYWDLSDNIFKVTPGTLRRGETLVAHAADEWVRLDDHLQVVGFFYNFLSDVCQ
;
A
#
# COMPACT_ATOMS: atom_id res chain seq x y z
N MET A 1 46.38 5.55 44.52
CA MET A 1 45.51 4.45 44.06
C MET A 1 45.42 4.55 42.55
N GLY A 2 45.70 3.48 41.81
CA GLY A 2 45.65 3.50 40.33
C GLY A 2 44.25 3.18 39.79
N PRO A 3 43.89 3.64 38.58
CA PRO A 3 42.62 3.28 37.96
C PRO A 3 42.61 1.80 37.58
N ILE A 4 41.63 1.06 38.10
CA ILE A 4 41.48 -0.37 37.82
C ILE A 4 40.95 -0.53 36.39
N TRP A 5 41.83 -0.96 35.48
CA TRP A 5 41.45 -1.39 34.12
C TRP A 5 40.68 -2.72 34.19
N LEU A 6 39.37 -2.64 34.41
CA LEU A 6 38.46 -3.75 34.14
C LEU A 6 38.46 -4.03 32.62
N PRO A 7 38.63 -5.29 32.18
CA PRO A 7 38.55 -5.62 30.77
C PRO A 7 37.16 -5.26 30.22
N ASN A 8 37.10 -4.66 29.02
CA ASN A 8 35.84 -4.28 28.37
C ASN A 8 34.85 -5.47 28.25
N ALA A 9 35.37 -6.70 28.14
CA ALA A 9 34.55 -7.91 28.16
C ALA A 9 33.79 -8.11 29.49
N LEU A 10 34.39 -7.80 30.64
CA LEU A 10 33.75 -8.01 31.94
C LEU A 10 32.62 -7.00 32.18
N ILE A 11 32.79 -5.75 31.74
CA ILE A 11 31.74 -4.73 31.78
C ILE A 11 30.54 -5.18 30.92
N VAL A 12 30.79 -5.67 29.70
CA VAL A 12 29.73 -6.16 28.81
C VAL A 12 29.05 -7.43 29.35
N ILE A 13 29.79 -8.34 29.99
CA ILE A 13 29.22 -9.51 30.68
C ILE A 13 28.32 -9.07 31.84
N ILE A 14 28.78 -8.14 32.70
CA ILE A 14 27.99 -7.60 33.81
C ILE A 14 26.74 -6.88 33.28
N PHE A 15 26.85 -6.10 32.21
CA PHE A 15 25.73 -5.42 31.56
C PHE A 15 24.71 -6.43 30.99
N SER A 16 25.20 -7.52 30.38
CA SER A 16 24.35 -8.60 29.86
C SER A 16 23.62 -9.34 30.99
N ILE A 17 24.29 -9.63 32.10
CA ILE A 17 23.69 -10.25 33.29
C ILE A 17 22.65 -9.32 33.92
N LEU A 18 22.92 -8.01 34.05
CA LEU A 18 21.98 -7.04 34.58
C LEU A 18 20.72 -6.90 33.70
N VAL A 19 20.89 -6.84 32.37
CA VAL A 19 19.75 -6.79 31.42
C VAL A 19 18.92 -8.08 31.48
N TYR A 20 19.55 -9.25 31.69
CA TYR A 20 18.86 -10.55 31.71
C TYR A 20 18.25 -10.93 33.07
N GLN A 21 18.78 -10.42 34.19
CA GLN A 21 18.29 -10.72 35.54
C GLN A 21 17.49 -9.59 36.21
N TYR A 22 17.71 -8.33 35.82
CA TYR A 22 17.13 -7.15 36.48
C TYR A 22 16.65 -6.07 35.48
N PRO A 23 15.81 -6.40 34.48
CA PRO A 23 15.37 -5.45 33.46
C PRO A 23 14.67 -4.20 34.04
N SER A 24 13.91 -4.37 35.12
CA SER A 24 13.22 -3.30 35.84
C SER A 24 14.15 -2.32 36.56
N ALA A 25 15.38 -2.71 36.90
CA ALA A 25 16.33 -1.88 37.65
C ALA A 25 17.05 -0.82 36.78
N LEU A 26 16.93 -0.91 35.46
CA LEU A 26 17.64 -0.06 34.49
C LEU A 26 16.72 0.85 33.66
N ASN A 27 15.41 0.86 33.95
CA ASN A 27 14.40 1.65 33.25
C ASN A 27 14.39 1.47 31.71
N PHE A 28 14.75 0.28 31.22
CA PHE A 28 14.55 -0.09 29.83
C PHE A 28 13.07 -0.41 29.61
N LYS A 29 12.38 0.41 28.81
CA LYS A 29 11.16 -0.06 28.10
C LYS A 29 11.53 -1.31 27.27
N PRO A 30 10.57 -2.23 27.03
CA PRO A 30 10.90 -3.62 26.71
C PRO A 30 11.86 -3.79 25.54
N LEU A 31 12.84 -4.68 25.72
CA LEU A 31 13.75 -5.20 24.69
C LEU A 31 13.03 -6.15 23.69
N TYR A 32 11.71 -5.98 23.58
CA TYR A 32 10.70 -6.85 22.99
C TYR A 32 9.59 -6.02 22.31
N SER A 33 9.95 -4.95 21.61
CA SER A 33 9.02 -4.43 20.61
C SER A 33 8.75 -5.56 19.59
N LYS A 34 7.47 -5.93 19.39
CA LYS A 34 7.04 -6.84 18.29
C LYS A 34 7.28 -6.22 16.90
N GLU A 35 7.77 -4.98 16.85
CA GLU A 35 8.18 -4.23 15.66
C GLU A 35 9.28 -4.98 14.88
N VAL A 36 8.87 -5.65 13.81
CA VAL A 36 9.76 -6.35 12.88
C VAL A 36 10.67 -5.31 12.22
N LEU A 37 11.97 -5.37 12.49
CA LEU A 37 12.91 -4.36 11.99
C LEU A 37 13.15 -4.52 10.48
N CYS A 38 12.92 -5.70 9.92
CA CYS A 38 13.12 -6.02 8.52
C CYS A 38 11.98 -6.93 8.01
N PRO A 39 10.78 -6.38 7.77
CA PRO A 39 9.66 -7.16 7.26
C PRO A 39 10.01 -7.74 5.89
N LEU A 40 9.79 -9.05 5.72
CA LEU A 40 9.98 -9.72 4.45
C LEU A 40 8.75 -9.46 3.57
N PRO A 41 8.91 -8.85 2.37
CA PRO A 41 7.78 -8.49 1.51
C PRO A 41 7.06 -9.74 0.99
N GLU A 42 5.73 -9.70 0.86
CA GLU A 42 4.94 -10.84 0.35
C GLU A 42 5.38 -11.25 -1.07
N PHE A 43 5.14 -12.49 -1.45
CA PHE A 43 5.27 -12.90 -2.85
C PHE A 43 4.21 -12.22 -3.74
N VAL A 44 4.58 -12.00 -5.01
CA VAL A 44 3.69 -11.57 -6.10
C VAL A 44 3.65 -12.63 -7.19
N ASP A 45 2.52 -12.79 -7.87
CA ASP A 45 2.41 -13.68 -9.01
C ASP A 45 3.24 -13.17 -10.20
N THR A 46 3.99 -14.07 -10.83
CA THR A 46 4.68 -13.78 -12.09
C THR A 46 3.77 -14.13 -13.25
N LEU A 47 3.40 -13.11 -14.03
CA LEU A 47 2.45 -13.23 -15.15
C LEU A 47 2.84 -14.29 -16.20
N ASN A 48 4.10 -14.72 -16.26
CA ASN A 48 4.53 -15.79 -17.16
C ASN A 48 5.74 -16.59 -16.65
N HIS A 49 5.54 -17.44 -15.64
CA HIS A 49 6.60 -18.32 -15.12
C HIS A 49 7.20 -19.25 -16.20
N GLU A 50 6.37 -19.81 -17.08
CA GLU A 50 6.86 -20.70 -18.16
C GLU A 50 7.76 -19.95 -19.16
N LYS A 51 7.38 -18.74 -19.59
CA LYS A 51 8.25 -17.91 -20.43
C LYS A 51 9.50 -17.43 -19.69
N THR A 52 9.45 -17.26 -18.37
CA THR A 52 10.65 -17.01 -17.55
C THR A 52 11.63 -18.18 -17.64
N GLN A 53 11.16 -19.43 -17.52
CA GLN A 53 12.02 -20.61 -17.71
C GLN A 53 12.53 -20.74 -19.14
N LEU A 54 11.75 -20.36 -20.15
CA LEU A 54 12.22 -20.31 -21.56
C LEU A 54 13.29 -19.24 -21.79
N ILE A 55 13.14 -18.01 -21.26
CA ILE A 55 14.18 -16.97 -21.35
C ILE A 55 15.44 -17.44 -20.62
N LEU A 56 15.30 -18.08 -19.46
CA LEU A 56 16.43 -18.60 -18.69
C LEU A 56 17.11 -19.79 -19.38
N HIS A 57 16.41 -20.67 -20.10
CA HIS A 57 16.97 -21.98 -20.51
C HIS A 57 16.90 -22.33 -22.01
N ASP A 58 16.19 -21.58 -22.87
CA ASP A 58 16.17 -21.89 -24.31
C ASP A 58 17.52 -21.60 -24.99
N SER A 59 18.01 -22.60 -25.73
CA SER A 59 19.31 -22.55 -26.41
C SER A 59 19.35 -21.54 -27.56
N ALA A 60 18.26 -21.32 -28.29
CA ALA A 60 18.22 -20.40 -29.42
C ALA A 60 18.12 -18.93 -28.95
N PHE A 61 17.28 -18.67 -27.95
CA PHE A 61 17.15 -17.37 -27.30
C PHE A 61 18.45 -16.97 -26.57
N ARG A 62 19.04 -17.87 -25.78
CA ARG A 62 20.38 -17.68 -25.17
C ARG A 62 21.40 -17.29 -26.23
N LYS A 63 21.52 -18.08 -27.31
CA LYS A 63 22.49 -17.77 -28.37
C LYS A 63 22.23 -16.41 -29.03
N LYS A 64 20.98 -16.09 -29.41
CA LYS A 64 20.65 -14.78 -30.01
C LYS A 64 21.03 -13.61 -29.08
N THR A 65 20.78 -13.77 -27.78
CA THR A 65 21.09 -12.77 -26.75
C THR A 65 22.60 -12.57 -26.62
N LEU A 66 23.38 -13.65 -26.54
CA LEU A 66 24.84 -13.61 -26.46
C LEU A 66 25.49 -13.08 -27.75
N ASP A 67 24.99 -13.48 -28.92
CA ASP A 67 25.49 -12.98 -30.21
C ASP A 67 25.24 -11.47 -30.34
N ARG A 68 24.08 -10.95 -29.89
CA ARG A 68 23.82 -9.50 -29.76
C ARG A 68 24.85 -8.86 -28.81
N PHE A 69 24.96 -9.37 -27.58
CA PHE A 69 25.80 -8.78 -26.55
C PHE A 69 27.29 -8.75 -26.92
N SER A 70 27.81 -9.82 -27.53
CA SER A 70 29.15 -9.91 -28.11
C SER A 70 29.40 -8.79 -29.15
N ARG A 71 28.44 -8.51 -30.05
CA ARG A 71 28.53 -7.38 -31.00
C ARG A 71 28.48 -6.01 -30.31
N ALA A 72 27.66 -5.82 -29.29
CA ALA A 72 27.61 -4.56 -28.53
C ALA A 72 28.95 -4.22 -27.85
N ILE A 73 29.65 -5.25 -27.35
CA ILE A 73 30.97 -5.12 -26.72
C ILE A 73 32.03 -4.70 -27.76
N GLN A 74 31.96 -5.18 -29.00
CA GLN A 74 32.91 -4.89 -30.08
C GLN A 74 32.89 -3.43 -30.58
N ILE A 75 31.93 -2.62 -30.13
CA ILE A 75 31.83 -1.20 -30.49
C ILE A 75 32.57 -0.34 -29.44
N ASP A 76 33.56 0.42 -29.89
CA ASP A 76 34.29 1.35 -29.02
C ASP A 76 33.37 2.48 -28.53
N THR A 77 33.15 2.53 -27.22
CA THR A 77 32.40 3.62 -26.54
C THR A 77 33.30 4.34 -25.52
N THR A 78 34.62 4.22 -25.63
CA THR A 78 35.58 4.82 -24.69
C THR A 78 35.86 6.29 -25.00
N ILE A 79 35.83 7.12 -23.95
CA ILE A 79 36.07 8.58 -23.97
C ILE A 79 37.43 8.89 -23.33
N ASP A 80 38.12 9.94 -23.80
CA ASP A 80 39.32 10.48 -23.17
C ASP A 80 39.00 11.60 -22.16
N GLU A 81 39.87 11.84 -21.18
CA GLU A 81 39.73 12.90 -20.14
C GLU A 81 39.58 14.33 -20.70
N LYS A 82 39.67 14.50 -22.02
CA LYS A 82 39.62 15.77 -22.75
C LYS A 82 38.36 15.90 -23.61
N MET A 83 37.49 14.88 -23.64
CA MET A 83 36.20 14.88 -24.35
C MET A 83 36.32 15.20 -25.86
N ASN A 84 37.34 14.67 -26.55
CA ASN A 84 37.68 15.11 -27.92
C ASN A 84 36.82 14.51 -29.05
N ASP A 85 36.28 13.29 -28.88
CA ASP A 85 35.56 12.57 -29.93
C ASP A 85 34.42 11.72 -29.37
N PHE A 86 33.19 12.07 -29.76
CA PHE A 86 31.96 11.34 -29.44
C PHE A 86 31.35 10.64 -30.67
N THR A 87 31.94 10.76 -31.86
CA THR A 87 31.35 10.22 -33.11
C THR A 87 31.23 8.70 -33.08
N LYS A 88 32.03 8.02 -32.25
CA LYS A 88 31.93 6.58 -31.99
C LYS A 88 30.53 6.14 -31.52
N PHE A 89 29.82 7.00 -30.78
CA PHE A 89 28.47 6.69 -30.28
C PHE A 89 27.43 6.60 -31.41
N GLU A 90 27.64 7.22 -32.57
CA GLU A 90 26.78 6.97 -33.76
C GLU A 90 26.85 5.51 -34.21
N VAL A 91 28.01 4.86 -34.12
CA VAL A 91 28.17 3.43 -34.44
C VAL A 91 27.35 2.58 -33.47
N PHE A 92 27.37 2.92 -32.17
CA PHE A 92 26.57 2.23 -31.15
C PHE A 92 25.07 2.45 -31.35
N HIS A 93 24.64 3.66 -31.73
CA HIS A 93 23.24 3.97 -32.01
C HIS A 93 22.72 3.21 -33.25
N ASN A 94 23.49 3.18 -34.33
CA ASN A 94 23.14 2.43 -35.53
C ASN A 94 23.06 0.91 -35.25
N TYR A 95 23.90 0.39 -34.36
CA TYR A 95 23.82 -0.98 -33.85
C TYR A 95 22.51 -1.23 -33.08
N LEU A 96 22.14 -0.33 -32.15
CA LEU A 96 20.91 -0.47 -31.37
C LEU A 96 19.66 -0.43 -32.27
N GLU A 97 19.62 0.48 -33.24
CA GLU A 97 18.51 0.62 -34.21
C GLU A 97 18.40 -0.60 -35.14
N THR A 98 19.52 -1.21 -35.51
CA THR A 98 19.56 -2.42 -36.35
C THR A 98 19.17 -3.69 -35.57
N GLU A 99 19.59 -3.81 -34.32
CA GLU A 99 19.43 -5.03 -33.52
C GLU A 99 18.14 -5.07 -32.71
N PHE A 100 17.53 -3.93 -32.38
CA PHE A 100 16.29 -3.84 -31.59
C PHE A 100 15.17 -3.07 -32.32
N PRO A 101 14.84 -3.43 -33.58
CA PRO A 101 13.97 -2.62 -34.43
C PRO A 101 12.55 -2.47 -33.87
N ILE A 102 12.05 -3.44 -33.08
CA ILE A 102 10.70 -3.36 -32.52
C ILE A 102 10.65 -2.32 -31.39
N VAL A 103 11.74 -2.19 -30.61
CA VAL A 103 11.87 -1.12 -29.61
C VAL A 103 11.88 0.26 -30.27
N PHE A 104 12.58 0.42 -31.40
CA PHE A 104 12.61 1.68 -32.16
C PHE A 104 11.30 1.98 -32.91
N GLU A 105 10.50 0.97 -33.25
CA GLU A 105 9.15 1.14 -33.81
C GLU A 105 8.12 1.56 -32.73
N LYS A 106 8.16 0.89 -31.57
CA LYS A 106 7.10 0.98 -30.53
C LYS A 106 7.35 2.05 -29.47
N ALA A 107 8.60 2.46 -29.24
CA ALA A 107 8.95 3.51 -28.29
C ALA A 107 9.27 4.83 -28.99
N LYS A 108 8.82 5.95 -28.41
CA LYS A 108 9.20 7.29 -28.85
C LYS A 108 10.67 7.55 -28.48
N VAL A 109 11.57 7.54 -29.47
CA VAL A 109 13.01 7.76 -29.25
C VAL A 109 13.37 9.24 -29.39
N THR A 110 13.92 9.83 -28.34
CA THR A 110 14.39 11.22 -28.29
C THR A 110 15.91 11.25 -28.12
N LYS A 111 16.63 11.87 -29.06
CA LYS A 111 18.09 12.12 -28.97
C LYS A 111 18.33 13.43 -28.22
N ILE A 112 19.00 13.37 -27.08
CA ILE A 112 19.26 14.50 -26.18
C ILE A 112 20.76 14.85 -26.23
N ASN A 113 21.09 16.13 -26.46
CA ASN A 113 22.47 16.63 -26.57
C ASN A 113 23.35 15.81 -27.55
N THR A 114 22.79 15.53 -28.73
CA THR A 114 23.35 14.69 -29.82
C THR A 114 23.43 13.19 -29.49
N TYR A 115 24.01 12.80 -28.34
CA TYR A 115 24.39 11.41 -28.06
C TYR A 115 23.66 10.72 -26.90
N GLY A 116 22.87 11.42 -26.07
CA GLY A 116 22.00 10.78 -25.08
C GLY A 116 20.76 10.18 -25.74
N LEU A 117 20.34 8.99 -25.32
CA LEU A 117 19.10 8.35 -25.81
C LEU A 117 18.05 8.27 -24.70
N LEU A 118 16.85 8.76 -24.99
CA LEU A 118 15.66 8.54 -24.16
C LEU A 118 14.59 7.82 -25.00
N PHE A 119 14.26 6.59 -24.62
CA PHE A 119 13.14 5.81 -25.16
C PHE A 119 11.94 5.97 -24.23
N GLU A 120 10.79 6.37 -24.77
CA GLU A 120 9.57 6.56 -23.99
C GLU A 120 8.47 5.64 -24.48
N VAL A 121 7.89 4.85 -23.56
CA VAL A 121 6.71 4.01 -23.80
C VAL A 121 5.55 4.58 -22.99
N GLU A 122 4.52 5.05 -23.68
CA GLU A 122 3.36 5.67 -23.05
C GLU A 122 2.46 4.64 -22.36
N GLY A 123 1.76 5.07 -21.30
CA GLY A 123 0.82 4.24 -20.55
C GLY A 123 -0.58 4.85 -20.54
N GLU A 124 -1.60 4.00 -20.56
CA GLU A 124 -3.00 4.39 -20.69
C GLU A 124 -3.63 4.94 -19.40
N ASN A 125 -3.04 4.66 -18.24
CA ASN A 125 -3.54 5.17 -16.96
C ASN A 125 -2.68 6.36 -16.49
N PRO A 126 -3.16 7.61 -16.64
CA PRO A 126 -2.39 8.81 -16.32
C PRO A 126 -2.11 9.01 -14.83
N ALA A 127 -2.72 8.20 -13.94
CA ALA A 127 -2.36 8.19 -12.52
C ALA A 127 -1.07 7.40 -12.22
N LEU A 128 -0.58 6.58 -13.16
CA LEU A 128 0.57 5.69 -12.96
C LEU A 128 1.86 6.26 -13.57
N LYS A 129 2.75 6.74 -12.70
CA LYS A 129 4.03 7.36 -13.07
C LYS A 129 5.06 6.34 -13.64
N PRO A 130 6.00 6.75 -14.53
CA PRO A 130 7.00 5.86 -15.16
C PRO A 130 8.30 5.66 -14.34
N ALA A 131 9.27 4.86 -14.86
CA ALA A 131 10.58 4.50 -14.24
C ALA A 131 11.78 4.48 -15.24
N ILE A 132 13.06 4.40 -14.79
CA ILE A 132 14.35 4.72 -15.54
C ILE A 132 15.63 3.93 -15.05
N SER A 133 16.78 3.81 -15.80
CA SER A 133 18.05 3.04 -15.50
C SER A 133 19.38 3.39 -16.32
N PHE A 134 20.66 3.28 -15.81
CA PHE A 134 21.98 3.75 -16.40
C PHE A 134 23.29 2.86 -16.17
N GLY A 135 24.56 3.35 -16.45
CA GLY A 135 25.91 2.78 -16.02
C GLY A 135 27.24 3.13 -16.80
N ASP A 136 28.50 2.89 -16.31
CA ASP A 136 29.87 3.08 -17.01
C ASP A 136 31.18 2.36 -16.45
N ILE A 137 32.36 2.32 -17.16
CA ILE A 137 33.38 1.21 -17.19
C ILE A 137 34.94 1.48 -17.24
N LYS A 138 35.79 0.57 -16.66
CA LYS A 138 37.28 0.29 -16.88
C LYS A 138 37.63 -1.24 -16.76
N GLU A 139 38.75 -1.94 -17.07
CA GLU A 139 39.97 -1.86 -17.96
C GLU A 139 40.50 -3.34 -18.28
N TRP A 140 41.63 -3.65 -18.99
CA TRP A 140 41.75 -4.93 -19.79
C TRP A 140 43.08 -5.75 -19.93
N LYS A 141 42.95 -7.04 -20.35
CA LYS A 141 44.05 -7.96 -20.82
C LYS A 141 43.62 -8.90 -21.96
N PHE A 142 42.39 -9.42 -21.98
CA PHE A 142 41.75 -9.79 -23.25
C PHE A 142 41.56 -8.52 -24.10
N ASP A 143 41.27 -8.66 -25.40
CA ASP A 143 40.95 -7.48 -26.20
C ASP A 143 39.70 -6.78 -25.62
N PRO A 144 39.80 -5.50 -25.18
CA PRO A 144 38.67 -4.77 -24.60
C PRO A 144 37.46 -4.70 -25.55
N LEU A 145 37.68 -4.78 -26.86
CA LEU A 145 36.64 -4.70 -27.89
C LEU A 145 36.55 -6.00 -28.68
N GLY A 146 37.03 -7.12 -28.15
CA GLY A 146 36.95 -8.43 -28.80
C GLY A 146 35.55 -9.08 -28.73
N GLY A 147 34.79 -8.82 -27.65
CA GLY A 147 33.50 -9.47 -27.42
C GLY A 147 33.58 -11.00 -27.33
N PHE A 148 34.72 -11.52 -26.87
CA PHE A 148 34.99 -12.96 -26.79
C PHE A 148 34.06 -13.63 -25.78
N TYR A 149 33.58 -14.84 -26.06
CA TYR A 149 32.79 -15.62 -25.11
C TYR A 149 33.14 -17.11 -25.16
N ASP A 150 32.94 -17.78 -24.03
CA ASP A 150 33.05 -19.24 -23.86
C ASP A 150 31.70 -19.82 -23.38
N ASP A 151 31.63 -21.11 -23.05
CA ASP A 151 30.40 -21.78 -22.59
C ASP A 151 29.83 -21.23 -21.26
N LYS A 152 30.54 -20.30 -20.60
CA LYS A 152 30.19 -19.76 -19.28
C LYS A 152 30.24 -18.23 -19.19
N ARG A 153 31.11 -17.56 -19.95
CA ARG A 153 31.46 -16.15 -19.74
C ARG A 153 31.53 -15.35 -21.04
N VAL A 154 31.20 -14.07 -20.93
CA VAL A 154 31.46 -13.04 -21.96
C VAL A 154 32.55 -12.10 -21.45
N TYR A 155 33.45 -11.66 -22.33
CA TYR A 155 34.59 -10.80 -22.00
C TYR A 155 34.71 -9.62 -22.99
N GLY A 156 34.58 -8.41 -22.47
CA GLY A 156 35.04 -7.15 -23.06
C GLY A 156 34.46 -5.93 -22.33
N ARG A 157 34.89 -4.73 -22.72
CA ARG A 157 34.64 -3.46 -22.01
C ARG A 157 33.13 -3.19 -21.88
N GLY A 158 32.63 -3.24 -20.65
CA GLY A 158 31.24 -2.96 -20.27
C GLY A 158 30.37 -4.20 -20.17
N THR A 159 30.96 -5.38 -20.05
CA THR A 159 30.20 -6.63 -19.86
C THR A 159 29.48 -6.67 -18.50
N ASN A 160 30.11 -6.15 -17.43
CA ASN A 160 29.53 -6.12 -16.09
C ASN A 160 28.97 -4.75 -15.71
N ASP A 161 29.53 -3.65 -16.22
CA ASP A 161 28.98 -2.31 -15.98
C ASP A 161 27.82 -2.05 -16.99
N VAL A 162 27.94 -1.11 -17.95
CA VAL A 162 26.79 -0.65 -18.77
C VAL A 162 26.19 -1.70 -19.69
N LYS A 163 27.01 -2.30 -20.56
CA LYS A 163 26.48 -2.92 -21.79
C LYS A 163 25.73 -4.20 -21.43
N GLY A 164 26.13 -4.89 -20.37
CA GLY A 164 25.37 -6.01 -19.78
C GLY A 164 23.96 -5.61 -19.34
N LEU A 165 23.83 -4.47 -18.64
CA LEU A 165 22.53 -3.98 -18.16
C LEU A 165 21.67 -3.42 -19.30
N LEU A 166 22.25 -2.56 -20.14
CA LEU A 166 21.59 -1.92 -21.30
C LEU A 166 21.11 -2.97 -22.31
N VAL A 167 21.97 -3.91 -22.72
CA VAL A 167 21.59 -4.97 -23.67
C VAL A 167 20.60 -5.95 -23.02
N GLY A 168 20.70 -6.20 -21.71
CA GLY A 168 19.73 -7.00 -20.99
C GLY A 168 18.32 -6.38 -21.00
N LEU A 169 18.24 -5.08 -20.70
CA LEU A 169 17.01 -4.30 -20.67
C LEU A 169 16.38 -4.14 -22.07
N MET A 170 17.20 -3.86 -23.11
CA MET A 170 16.73 -3.78 -24.50
C MET A 170 16.22 -5.14 -25.02
N ASN A 171 16.88 -6.26 -24.69
CA ASN A 171 16.37 -7.59 -25.03
C ASN A 171 15.06 -7.92 -24.31
N ALA A 172 14.90 -7.50 -23.05
CA ALA A 172 13.64 -7.69 -22.31
C ALA A 172 12.48 -6.96 -22.98
N VAL A 173 12.64 -5.66 -23.30
CA VAL A 173 11.58 -4.83 -23.91
C VAL A 173 11.24 -5.30 -25.33
N GLU A 174 12.24 -5.64 -26.15
CA GLU A 174 12.00 -6.25 -27.47
C GLU A 174 11.20 -7.56 -27.34
N THR A 175 11.53 -8.40 -26.35
CA THR A 175 10.81 -9.67 -26.14
C THR A 175 9.37 -9.44 -25.70
N ILE A 176 9.10 -8.46 -24.83
CA ILE A 176 7.73 -8.08 -24.44
C ILE A 176 6.92 -7.62 -25.67
N PHE A 177 7.45 -6.71 -26.49
CA PHE A 177 6.74 -6.26 -27.71
C PHE A 177 6.61 -7.35 -28.78
N THR A 178 7.49 -8.34 -28.80
CA THR A 178 7.38 -9.52 -29.70
C THR A 178 6.28 -10.47 -29.24
N ASP A 179 6.21 -10.75 -27.94
CA ASP A 179 5.23 -11.67 -27.35
C ASP A 179 3.82 -11.07 -27.25
N TYR A 180 3.74 -9.75 -27.08
CA TYR A 180 2.51 -9.02 -26.79
C TYR A 180 2.36 -7.75 -27.68
N PRO A 181 2.23 -7.90 -29.01
CA PRO A 181 2.33 -6.79 -29.97
C PRO A 181 1.24 -5.72 -29.86
N ASP A 182 0.06 -6.10 -29.35
CA ASP A 182 -1.13 -5.25 -29.16
C ASP A 182 -1.36 -4.88 -27.68
N HIS A 183 -0.45 -5.26 -26.77
CA HIS A 183 -0.66 -5.08 -25.33
C HIS A 183 -0.46 -3.63 -24.89
N LYS A 184 -1.44 -3.15 -24.12
CA LYS A 184 -1.53 -1.79 -23.63
C LYS A 184 -0.97 -1.68 -22.22
N PHE A 185 0.03 -0.83 -22.06
CA PHE A 185 0.62 -0.57 -20.75
C PHE A 185 -0.31 0.32 -19.95
N GLN A 186 -0.70 -0.10 -18.74
CA GLN A 186 -1.36 0.78 -17.77
C GLN A 186 -0.35 1.79 -17.21
N ARG A 187 0.88 1.34 -16.92
CA ARG A 187 1.99 2.18 -16.45
C ARG A 187 3.05 2.28 -17.54
N GLY A 188 3.28 3.48 -18.06
CA GLY A 188 4.35 3.73 -19.01
C GLY A 188 5.74 3.58 -18.38
N PHE A 189 6.78 3.48 -19.19
CA PHE A 189 8.17 3.41 -18.72
C PHE A 189 9.12 4.15 -19.65
N LYS A 190 10.33 4.46 -19.16
CA LYS A 190 11.35 5.22 -19.86
C LYS A 190 12.69 4.48 -19.77
N LEU A 191 13.40 4.35 -20.88
CA LEU A 191 14.78 3.87 -20.88
C LEU A 191 15.66 5.07 -21.21
N ALA A 192 16.65 5.38 -20.39
CA ALA A 192 17.45 6.57 -20.56
C ALA A 192 18.93 6.23 -20.47
N PHE A 193 19.69 6.49 -21.52
CA PHE A 193 21.08 6.10 -21.58
C PHE A 193 21.95 7.35 -21.70
N GLY A 194 22.72 7.61 -20.63
CA GLY A 194 23.82 8.56 -20.63
C GLY A 194 25.00 8.05 -21.46
N PHE A 195 26.02 8.89 -21.61
CA PHE A 195 27.22 8.57 -22.39
C PHE A 195 28.53 9.12 -21.79
N ASP A 196 28.49 9.71 -20.59
CA ASP A 196 29.65 10.38 -19.97
C ASP A 196 29.77 10.15 -18.45
N GLU A 197 29.20 9.06 -17.93
CA GLU A 197 29.13 8.80 -16.47
C GLU A 197 30.53 8.60 -15.88
N GLU A 198 31.42 7.80 -16.52
CA GLU A 198 32.80 7.49 -16.06
C GLU A 198 33.70 8.72 -15.84
N ILE A 199 33.24 9.89 -16.30
CA ILE A 199 33.90 11.18 -16.11
C ILE A 199 33.03 12.17 -15.33
N SER A 200 31.71 12.29 -15.60
CA SER A 200 30.89 13.28 -14.88
C SER A 200 29.35 13.17 -14.98
N GLY A 201 28.80 12.59 -16.04
CA GLY A 201 27.36 12.59 -16.34
C GLY A 201 26.79 13.97 -16.74
N ASN A 202 27.61 15.01 -16.92
CA ASN A 202 27.15 16.37 -17.20
C ASN A 202 26.61 16.57 -18.63
N MET A 203 26.98 15.71 -19.57
CA MET A 203 26.64 15.86 -20.99
C MET A 203 25.48 14.96 -21.42
N GLY A 204 25.40 13.74 -20.86
CA GLY A 204 24.30 12.79 -21.01
C GLY A 204 23.27 12.96 -19.91
N ALA A 205 23.45 12.29 -18.76
CA ALA A 205 22.40 12.14 -17.76
C ALA A 205 21.90 13.44 -17.14
N LYS A 206 22.76 14.42 -16.92
CA LYS A 206 22.34 15.76 -16.50
C LYS A 206 21.40 16.42 -17.50
N LYS A 207 21.62 16.22 -18.81
CA LYS A 207 20.74 16.75 -19.87
C LYS A 207 19.45 15.98 -20.01
N ILE A 208 19.48 14.66 -19.78
CA ILE A 208 18.26 13.87 -19.66
C ILE A 208 17.46 14.28 -18.41
N GLY A 209 18.12 14.48 -17.26
CA GLY A 209 17.49 14.89 -16.00
C GLY A 209 16.92 16.31 -16.04
N GLU A 210 17.66 17.26 -16.61
CA GLU A 210 17.17 18.61 -16.91
C GLU A 210 15.95 18.56 -17.85
N TYR A 211 16.00 17.78 -18.94
CA TYR A 211 14.88 17.61 -19.88
C TYR A 211 13.65 16.98 -19.23
N LEU A 212 13.81 15.88 -18.48
CA LEU A 212 12.70 15.21 -17.80
C LEU A 212 12.07 16.12 -16.73
N LEU A 213 12.88 16.91 -16.03
CA LEU A 213 12.38 17.88 -15.04
C LEU A 213 11.64 19.06 -15.69
N GLU A 214 12.05 19.47 -16.89
CA GLU A 214 11.36 20.49 -17.70
C GLU A 214 10.03 19.96 -18.29
N GLN A 215 10.02 18.75 -18.85
CA GLN A 215 8.83 18.17 -19.49
C GLN A 215 7.77 17.71 -18.49
N TYR A 216 8.18 17.16 -17.35
CA TYR A 216 7.27 16.50 -16.40
C TYR A 216 7.19 17.18 -15.03
N GLY A 217 8.18 17.99 -14.63
CA GLY A 217 8.23 18.58 -13.29
C GLY A 217 8.69 17.61 -12.19
N PRO A 218 8.88 18.11 -10.95
CA PRO A 218 9.43 17.31 -9.85
C PRO A 218 8.46 16.25 -9.32
N ASN A 219 9.01 15.16 -8.77
CA ASN A 219 8.26 14.04 -8.16
C ASN A 219 7.21 13.38 -9.09
N THR A 220 7.44 13.38 -10.40
CA THR A 220 6.55 12.82 -11.44
C THR A 220 6.98 11.47 -12.00
N ILE A 221 8.17 11.00 -11.64
CA ILE A 221 8.62 9.61 -11.84
C ILE A 221 8.18 8.79 -10.62
N ASP A 222 7.81 7.52 -10.80
CA ASP A 222 7.38 6.66 -9.69
C ASP A 222 8.58 6.30 -8.83
N HIS A 223 9.55 5.63 -9.44
CA HIS A 223 10.83 5.26 -8.88
C HIS A 223 11.86 5.14 -10.02
N ILE A 224 13.15 5.10 -9.69
CA ILE A 224 14.25 4.84 -10.62
C ILE A 224 14.94 3.54 -10.18
N ILE A 225 15.34 2.70 -11.14
CA ILE A 225 16.14 1.48 -10.92
C ILE A 225 17.44 1.64 -11.68
N ASP A 226 18.47 2.12 -10.99
CA ASP A 226 19.80 2.29 -11.56
C ASP A 226 20.73 1.13 -11.17
N GLU A 227 21.92 1.05 -11.76
CA GLU A 227 22.96 0.10 -11.37
C GLU A 227 23.36 0.22 -9.89
N GLY A 228 24.04 -0.77 -9.32
CA GLY A 228 24.47 -0.70 -7.92
C GLY A 228 24.85 -2.04 -7.30
N ALA A 229 24.37 -2.30 -6.09
CA ALA A 229 24.71 -3.53 -5.39
C ALA A 229 24.12 -4.77 -6.09
N PRO A 230 24.83 -5.92 -6.06
CA PRO A 230 24.36 -7.13 -6.72
C PRO A 230 23.13 -7.65 -5.97
N MET A 231 22.06 -7.93 -6.69
CA MET A 231 20.80 -8.38 -6.08
C MET A 231 20.94 -9.71 -5.32
N PHE A 232 22.02 -10.47 -5.54
CA PHE A 232 22.32 -11.74 -4.88
C PHE A 232 23.67 -11.70 -4.15
N LEU A 233 23.64 -11.80 -2.82
CA LEU A 233 24.82 -11.89 -1.96
C LEU A 233 24.65 -12.98 -0.90
N GLU A 234 25.40 -14.08 -0.99
CA GLU A 234 25.43 -15.07 0.09
C GLU A 234 26.41 -14.65 1.21
N LEU A 235 25.92 -14.62 2.45
CA LEU A 235 26.73 -14.46 3.65
C LEU A 235 26.49 -15.63 4.60
N LYS A 236 27.35 -16.65 4.55
CA LYS A 236 27.35 -17.84 5.43
C LYS A 236 26.06 -18.67 5.36
N GLY A 237 25.67 -19.12 4.16
CA GLY A 237 24.45 -19.91 3.97
C GLY A 237 23.16 -19.11 4.16
N THR A 238 23.23 -17.77 4.05
CA THR A 238 22.09 -16.86 4.14
C THR A 238 22.14 -15.93 2.94
N PHE A 239 21.03 -15.82 2.19
CA PHE A 239 20.97 -15.02 0.96
C PHE A 239 20.41 -13.62 1.23
N PHE A 240 21.13 -12.60 0.78
CA PHE A 240 20.75 -11.20 0.93
C PHE A 240 20.52 -10.55 -0.43
N GLY A 241 19.48 -9.72 -0.50
CA GLY A 241 19.27 -8.73 -1.56
C GLY A 241 19.61 -7.32 -1.06
N PRO A 242 20.89 -6.89 -1.12
CA PRO A 242 21.25 -5.52 -0.76
C PRO A 242 20.72 -4.53 -1.82
N ILE A 243 19.80 -3.66 -1.44
CA ILE A 243 19.30 -2.57 -2.30
C ILE A 243 19.95 -1.28 -1.85
N VAL A 244 20.70 -0.62 -2.74
CA VAL A 244 21.30 0.66 -2.39
C VAL A 244 20.24 1.76 -2.43
N THR A 245 20.02 2.40 -1.28
CA THR A 245 19.08 3.51 -1.09
C THR A 245 19.80 4.82 -0.78
N SER A 246 21.13 4.83 -0.77
CA SER A 246 21.96 6.02 -0.50
C SER A 246 23.39 5.83 -1.01
N GLU A 247 24.02 6.94 -1.35
CA GLU A 247 25.41 7.01 -1.81
C GLU A 247 26.21 7.91 -0.87
N LYS A 248 27.51 7.68 -0.80
CA LYS A 248 28.44 8.61 -0.14
C LYS A 248 28.50 9.94 -0.92
N GLY A 249 28.90 11.03 -0.27
CA GLY A 249 29.20 12.29 -0.97
C GLY A 249 30.56 12.22 -1.69
N TYR A 250 30.91 13.27 -2.43
CA TYR A 250 32.16 13.43 -3.17
C TYR A 250 32.76 14.82 -2.94
N MET A 251 34.07 14.90 -2.77
CA MET A 251 34.80 16.18 -2.75
C MET A 251 36.26 16.02 -3.14
N ASP A 252 36.71 16.78 -4.14
CA ASP A 252 38.12 16.85 -4.54
C ASP A 252 38.81 18.08 -3.96
N MET A 253 39.72 17.87 -3.01
CA MET A 253 40.49 18.94 -2.37
C MET A 253 41.83 19.14 -3.09
N ARG A 254 41.99 20.30 -3.73
CA ARG A 254 43.27 20.77 -4.27
C ARG A 254 44.09 21.45 -3.17
N VAL A 255 45.32 21.00 -2.98
CA VAL A 255 46.31 21.59 -2.07
C VAL A 255 47.48 22.08 -2.90
N GLU A 256 47.76 23.39 -2.86
CA GLU A 256 48.79 24.03 -3.68
C GLU A 256 49.74 24.84 -2.80
N VAL A 257 51.04 24.53 -2.87
CA VAL A 257 52.09 25.22 -2.13
C VAL A 257 52.93 26.04 -3.09
N THR A 258 52.83 27.37 -3.00
CA THR A 258 53.68 28.30 -3.72
C THR A 258 54.80 28.80 -2.82
N THR A 259 56.05 28.65 -3.28
CA THR A 259 57.28 29.21 -2.69
C THR A 259 58.09 29.90 -3.80
N PRO A 260 58.95 30.88 -3.51
CA PRO A 260 59.87 31.39 -4.52
C PRO A 260 60.92 30.32 -4.86
N GLY A 261 61.17 30.08 -6.15
CA GLY A 261 62.09 29.03 -6.62
C GLY A 261 63.58 29.24 -6.30
N GLY A 262 64.43 28.39 -6.86
CA GLY A 262 65.89 28.47 -6.71
C GLY A 262 66.65 27.36 -7.46
N HIS A 263 67.98 27.35 -7.35
CA HIS A 263 68.83 26.32 -7.95
C HIS A 263 69.24 25.29 -6.88
N SER A 264 69.25 23.99 -7.20
CA SER A 264 69.47 22.93 -6.20
C SER A 264 70.85 22.95 -5.50
N SER A 265 71.80 23.76 -5.99
CA SER A 265 73.10 23.99 -5.32
C SER A 265 73.05 25.02 -4.18
N ASN A 266 71.91 25.68 -3.95
CA ASN A 266 71.67 26.56 -2.81
C ASN A 266 70.25 26.30 -2.27
N PRO A 267 70.02 25.16 -1.61
CA PRO A 267 68.71 24.76 -1.12
C PRO A 267 68.19 25.69 -0.02
N ARG A 268 66.87 25.80 0.08
CA ARG A 268 66.15 26.42 1.20
C ARG A 268 65.89 25.39 2.29
N ASP A 269 65.69 25.83 3.52
CA ASP A 269 65.35 24.96 4.67
C ASP A 269 64.08 24.12 4.42
N THR A 270 63.13 24.66 3.63
CA THR A 270 61.96 23.94 3.12
C THR A 270 61.71 24.27 1.64
N THR A 271 61.25 23.28 0.87
CA THR A 271 60.83 23.42 -0.53
C THR A 271 59.31 23.27 -0.63
N SER A 272 58.69 23.78 -1.71
CA SER A 272 57.28 23.55 -2.03
C SER A 272 56.85 22.09 -1.86
N ILE A 273 57.63 21.15 -2.42
CA ILE A 273 57.43 19.70 -2.27
C ILE A 273 57.54 19.28 -0.79
N GLY A 274 58.58 19.69 -0.06
CA GLY A 274 58.78 19.29 1.34
C GLY A 274 57.69 19.81 2.30
N ILE A 275 57.13 20.99 2.02
CA ILE A 275 55.99 21.56 2.74
C ILE A 275 54.72 20.74 2.42
N LEU A 276 54.48 20.46 1.14
CA LEU A 276 53.35 19.64 0.69
C LEU A 276 53.41 18.23 1.30
N SER A 277 54.55 17.55 1.24
CA SER A 277 54.74 16.22 1.85
C SER A 277 54.49 16.22 3.36
N ARG A 278 54.84 17.30 4.07
CA ARG A 278 54.55 17.43 5.51
C ARG A 278 53.05 17.52 5.80
N PHE A 279 52.29 18.24 4.97
CA PHE A 279 50.83 18.28 5.07
C PHE A 279 50.22 16.92 4.72
N LEU A 280 50.63 16.32 3.59
CA LEU A 280 50.06 15.06 3.11
C LEU A 280 50.25 13.92 4.12
N GLU A 281 51.47 13.76 4.65
CA GLU A 281 51.81 12.66 5.57
C GLU A 281 51.13 12.78 6.94
N SER A 282 50.82 14.00 7.41
CA SER A 282 50.01 14.20 8.62
C SER A 282 48.50 14.01 8.37
N TYR A 283 47.99 14.53 7.24
CA TYR A 283 46.59 14.43 6.84
C TYR A 283 46.17 12.98 6.55
N GLU A 284 46.99 12.23 5.80
CA GLU A 284 46.73 10.83 5.42
C GLU A 284 46.68 9.91 6.65
N ARG A 285 47.62 10.08 7.60
CA ARG A 285 47.76 9.26 8.81
C ARG A 285 46.55 9.39 9.76
N ASP A 286 45.97 10.57 9.82
CA ASP A 286 44.82 10.90 10.66
C ASP A 286 43.52 10.49 9.94
N LYS A 287 43.06 9.24 10.07
CA LYS A 287 41.80 8.79 9.45
C LYS A 287 40.57 9.54 10.02
N PHE A 288 39.56 9.77 9.18
CA PHE A 288 38.26 10.24 9.66
C PHE A 288 37.62 9.23 10.64
N PRO A 289 36.87 9.71 11.66
CA PRO A 289 36.17 8.83 12.58
C PRO A 289 35.15 7.95 11.82
N ALA A 290 34.90 6.75 12.34
CA ALA A 290 33.82 5.91 11.86
C ALA A 290 32.52 6.25 12.60
N SER A 291 31.42 6.40 11.88
CA SER A 291 30.09 6.78 12.38
C SER A 291 29.02 5.81 11.87
N LEU A 292 27.92 5.68 12.61
CA LEU A 292 26.77 4.88 12.17
C LEU A 292 25.47 5.54 12.68
N PRO A 293 24.98 6.61 12.03
CA PRO A 293 23.76 7.30 12.42
C PRO A 293 22.52 6.40 12.37
N ASN A 294 21.49 6.72 13.16
CA ASN A 294 20.22 5.96 13.17
C ASN A 294 19.48 6.00 11.80
N SER A 295 19.80 6.98 10.95
CA SER A 295 19.31 7.09 9.57
C SER A 295 20.09 6.25 8.55
N SER A 296 21.28 5.75 8.88
CA SER A 296 22.15 5.07 7.91
C SER A 296 21.53 3.77 7.39
N PRO A 297 21.36 3.59 6.07
CA PRO A 297 20.91 2.31 5.52
C PRO A 297 21.86 1.15 5.83
N MET A 298 23.18 1.37 5.91
CA MET A 298 24.12 0.36 6.41
C MET A 298 23.80 -0.13 7.85
N LEU A 299 23.20 0.71 8.71
CA LEU A 299 22.69 0.22 10.01
C LEU A 299 21.50 -0.74 9.80
N LYS A 300 20.55 -0.37 8.93
CA LYS A 300 19.36 -1.18 8.63
C LYS A 300 19.72 -2.52 7.98
N PHE A 301 20.71 -2.56 7.08
CA PHE A 301 21.31 -3.79 6.56
C PHE A 301 21.81 -4.72 7.68
N LEU A 302 22.52 -4.17 8.68
CA LEU A 302 23.04 -4.95 9.81
C LEU A 302 21.93 -5.39 10.78
N GLU A 303 20.85 -4.61 10.92
CA GLU A 303 19.66 -4.99 11.69
C GLU A 303 18.87 -6.12 11.01
N CYS A 304 18.64 -6.02 9.70
CA CYS A 304 18.10 -7.09 8.86
C CYS A 304 18.92 -8.38 8.97
N ASN A 305 20.25 -8.26 8.90
CA ASN A 305 21.16 -9.38 9.11
C ASN A 305 21.05 -9.98 10.52
N ALA A 306 20.85 -9.17 11.57
CA ALA A 306 20.71 -9.65 12.94
C ALA A 306 19.35 -10.27 13.26
N GLU A 307 18.30 -9.93 12.51
CA GLU A 307 16.94 -10.43 12.71
C GLU A 307 16.73 -11.81 12.08
N HIS A 308 17.27 -12.03 10.88
CA HIS A 308 16.99 -13.22 10.07
C HIS A 308 18.15 -14.24 9.97
N HIS A 309 19.26 -14.04 10.70
CA HIS A 309 20.41 -14.95 10.63
C HIS A 309 20.08 -16.35 11.21
N PRO A 310 20.33 -17.45 10.47
CA PRO A 310 20.03 -18.82 10.90
C PRO A 310 21.04 -19.31 11.96
N SER A 311 20.86 -18.87 13.20
CA SER A 311 21.58 -19.36 14.37
C SER A 311 20.65 -19.45 15.57
N SER A 312 20.41 -20.66 16.05
CA SER A 312 19.33 -21.03 16.99
C SER A 312 19.45 -20.51 18.43
N LYS A 313 20.28 -19.50 18.67
CA LYS A 313 20.35 -18.71 19.91
C LYS A 313 20.75 -17.28 19.55
N PHE A 314 20.02 -16.27 20.04
CA PHE A 314 20.40 -14.87 19.94
C PHE A 314 21.86 -14.69 20.38
N SER A 315 22.72 -14.24 19.47
CA SER A 315 24.10 -13.93 19.85
C SER A 315 24.18 -12.53 20.44
N LEU A 316 25.22 -12.28 21.23
CA LEU A 316 25.46 -10.95 21.82
C LEU A 316 25.60 -9.85 20.73
N LYS A 317 26.02 -10.20 19.50
CA LYS A 317 26.04 -9.28 18.35
C LYS A 317 24.63 -8.77 18.02
N ASP A 318 23.65 -9.66 18.04
CA ASP A 318 22.32 -9.40 17.47
C ASP A 318 21.47 -8.59 18.47
N ILE A 319 21.60 -8.90 19.77
CA ILE A 319 21.08 -8.07 20.87
C ILE A 319 21.68 -6.66 20.82
N LEU A 320 23.00 -6.53 20.62
CA LEU A 320 23.65 -5.22 20.52
C LEU A 320 23.22 -4.44 19.26
N LEU A 321 22.92 -5.13 18.15
CA LEU A 321 22.42 -4.51 16.92
C LEU A 321 21.00 -3.97 17.11
N LYS A 322 20.06 -4.76 17.64
CA LYS A 322 18.71 -4.26 17.96
C LYS A 322 18.72 -3.12 19.00
N LEU A 323 19.66 -3.14 19.95
CA LEU A 323 19.88 -2.04 20.91
C LEU A 323 20.55 -0.79 20.32
N SER A 324 21.19 -0.87 19.15
CA SER A 324 22.12 0.18 18.69
C SER A 324 21.46 1.53 18.41
N ARG A 325 20.17 1.55 18.04
CA ARG A 325 19.37 2.79 17.87
C ARG A 325 19.14 3.54 19.19
N ALA A 326 19.07 2.81 20.30
CA ALA A 326 18.75 3.33 21.63
C ALA A 326 19.96 3.41 22.57
N ASN A 327 21.10 2.81 22.23
CA ASN A 327 22.26 2.69 23.10
C ASN A 327 23.60 3.00 22.40
N GLU A 328 24.17 4.16 22.73
CA GLU A 328 25.45 4.63 22.17
C GLU A 328 26.66 3.75 22.53
N LEU A 329 26.64 3.03 23.65
CA LEU A 329 27.72 2.09 23.98
C LEU A 329 27.67 0.84 23.09
N ALA A 330 26.47 0.34 22.78
CA ALA A 330 26.27 -0.74 21.82
C ALA A 330 26.71 -0.32 20.41
N LYS A 331 26.26 0.86 19.95
CA LYS A 331 26.67 1.46 18.66
C LYS A 331 28.20 1.61 18.55
N ARG A 332 28.85 2.17 19.58
CA ARG A 332 30.33 2.30 19.62
C ARG A 332 31.06 0.96 19.63
N PHE A 333 30.48 -0.09 20.20
CA PHE A 333 31.05 -1.44 20.13
C PHE A 333 30.93 -2.04 18.72
N ILE A 334 29.80 -1.85 18.05
CA ILE A 334 29.56 -2.30 16.67
C ILE A 334 30.51 -1.59 15.70
N VAL A 335 30.61 -0.26 15.76
CA VAL A 335 31.54 0.53 14.93
C VAL A 335 32.98 -0.01 15.05
N ARG A 336 33.49 -0.19 16.28
CA ARG A 336 34.83 -0.75 16.55
C ARG A 336 35.05 -2.20 16.07
N LYS A 337 33.99 -2.91 15.68
CA LYS A 337 34.05 -4.24 15.04
C LYS A 337 34.04 -4.10 13.53
N LEU A 338 33.17 -3.26 12.98
CA LEU A 338 33.08 -2.96 11.54
C LEU A 338 34.37 -2.30 11.00
N GLU A 339 35.01 -1.42 11.78
CA GLU A 339 36.31 -0.83 11.46
C GLU A 339 37.45 -1.85 11.22
N LYS A 340 37.26 -3.11 11.62
CA LYS A 340 38.22 -4.21 11.41
C LYS A 340 37.89 -5.10 10.21
N ILE A 341 36.78 -4.81 9.52
CA ILE A 341 36.32 -5.55 8.34
C ILE A 341 36.51 -4.62 7.14
N LYS A 342 37.53 -4.89 6.32
CA LYS A 342 37.94 -4.03 5.19
C LYS A 342 36.78 -3.66 4.25
N LEU A 343 35.82 -4.57 4.06
CA LEU A 343 34.60 -4.37 3.28
C LEU A 343 33.70 -3.25 3.82
N PHE A 344 33.58 -3.11 5.15
CA PHE A 344 32.68 -2.14 5.79
C PHE A 344 33.39 -0.87 6.26
N GLU A 345 34.71 -0.91 6.48
CA GLU A 345 35.51 0.20 7.03
C GLU A 345 35.21 1.54 6.34
N TYR A 346 35.14 1.55 5.01
CA TYR A 346 34.96 2.77 4.20
C TYR A 346 33.50 3.07 3.83
N THR A 347 32.53 2.20 4.15
CA THR A 347 31.11 2.60 4.11
C THR A 347 30.77 3.46 5.33
N ILE A 348 31.29 3.10 6.51
CA ILE A 348 30.99 3.77 7.79
C ILE A 348 31.95 4.92 8.17
N ARG A 349 32.80 5.40 7.25
CA ARG A 349 33.71 6.54 7.48
C ARG A 349 33.92 7.36 6.21
N THR A 350 34.18 8.65 6.31
CA THR A 350 34.68 9.43 5.17
C THR A 350 36.06 8.91 4.75
N SER A 351 36.20 8.52 3.48
CA SER A 351 37.50 8.08 2.93
C SER A 351 38.30 9.28 2.46
N GLN A 352 39.62 9.11 2.39
CA GLN A 352 40.56 10.07 1.80
C GLN A 352 41.60 9.29 1.00
N ALA A 353 41.95 9.77 -0.18
CA ALA A 353 42.99 9.22 -1.03
C ALA A 353 43.78 10.37 -1.67
N ILE A 354 45.10 10.23 -1.79
CA ILE A 354 45.97 11.23 -2.43
C ILE A 354 46.31 10.70 -3.82
N ASP A 355 45.50 11.07 -4.81
CA ASP A 355 45.50 10.39 -6.11
C ASP A 355 46.51 10.99 -7.09
N VAL A 356 46.76 12.30 -6.99
CA VAL A 356 47.64 13.02 -7.94
C VAL A 356 48.54 14.01 -7.20
N ILE A 357 49.83 14.01 -7.53
CA ILE A 357 50.83 14.96 -7.04
C ILE A 357 51.65 15.51 -8.22
N TYR A 358 51.77 16.83 -8.30
CA TYR A 358 52.59 17.56 -9.27
C TYR A 358 53.68 18.38 -8.57
N GLY A 359 54.91 18.34 -9.09
CA GLY A 359 55.98 19.21 -8.63
C GLY A 359 57.35 18.84 -9.22
N GLY A 360 58.10 19.85 -9.67
CA GLY A 360 59.44 19.67 -10.26
C GLY A 360 59.43 19.56 -11.78
N GLU A 361 60.09 20.50 -12.46
CA GLU A 361 60.29 20.48 -13.92
C GLU A 361 61.63 19.85 -14.31
N LYS A 362 62.65 19.96 -13.44
CA LYS A 362 64.02 19.55 -13.73
C LYS A 362 64.82 19.29 -12.45
N TYR A 363 65.60 18.22 -12.43
CA TYR A 363 66.35 17.71 -11.27
C TYR A 363 67.29 18.72 -10.57
N ASN A 364 67.73 19.80 -11.25
CA ASN A 364 68.61 20.83 -10.69
C ASN A 364 67.90 22.16 -10.36
N SER A 365 66.57 22.20 -10.40
CA SER A 365 65.75 23.37 -10.08
C SER A 365 64.83 23.08 -8.89
N LEU A 366 64.71 24.02 -7.96
CA LEU A 366 63.72 23.98 -6.88
C LEU A 366 62.39 24.52 -7.42
N PRO A 367 61.34 23.69 -7.55
CA PRO A 367 60.09 24.12 -8.18
C PRO A 367 59.40 25.18 -7.31
N PRO A 368 58.89 26.28 -7.90
CA PRO A 368 58.16 27.29 -7.14
C PRO A 368 56.85 26.73 -6.59
N ASN A 369 56.15 25.91 -7.38
CA ASN A 369 54.86 25.31 -7.02
C ASN A 369 54.99 23.79 -6.84
N ALA A 370 54.23 23.26 -5.88
CA ALA A 370 53.87 21.85 -5.80
C ALA A 370 52.36 21.75 -5.49
N THR A 371 51.67 20.77 -6.06
CA THR A 371 50.23 20.60 -5.94
C THR A 371 49.88 19.14 -5.67
N ALA A 372 48.88 18.89 -4.84
CA ALA A 372 48.22 17.59 -4.72
C ALA A 372 46.70 17.72 -4.92
N ILE A 373 46.07 16.62 -5.35
CA ILE A 373 44.62 16.43 -5.38
C ILE A 373 44.32 15.28 -4.41
N ILE A 374 43.33 15.50 -3.53
CA ILE A 374 42.93 14.53 -2.51
C ILE A 374 41.43 14.27 -2.63
N ASN A 375 41.06 13.08 -3.09
CA ASN A 375 39.65 12.67 -3.19
C ASN A 375 39.09 12.30 -1.82
N HIS A 376 37.83 12.68 -1.60
CA HIS A 376 37.05 12.27 -0.44
C HIS A 376 35.72 11.66 -0.89
N ARG A 377 35.38 10.49 -0.33
CA ARG A 377 33.98 10.00 -0.36
C ARG A 377 33.38 10.19 1.03
N ILE A 378 32.42 11.10 1.15
CA ILE A 378 31.85 11.59 2.41
C ILE A 378 30.82 10.58 2.96
N THR A 379 30.88 10.17 4.22
CA THR A 379 29.86 9.27 4.78
C THR A 379 28.64 10.04 5.33
N ILE A 380 27.52 9.32 5.54
CA ILE A 380 26.29 9.89 6.09
C ILE A 380 26.57 10.44 7.49
N GLY A 381 26.40 11.75 7.66
CA GLY A 381 26.62 12.47 8.92
C GLY A 381 27.86 13.38 8.93
N ASP A 382 28.80 13.20 7.99
CA ASP A 382 29.90 14.14 7.77
C ASP A 382 29.50 15.22 6.73
N THR A 383 30.14 16.39 6.76
CA THR A 383 29.91 17.50 5.82
C THR A 383 31.21 17.99 5.19
N PHE A 384 31.14 18.94 4.24
CA PHE A 384 32.32 19.63 3.72
C PHE A 384 33.11 20.35 4.83
N ASP A 385 32.44 20.88 5.86
CA ASP A 385 33.08 21.53 7.00
C ASP A 385 33.93 20.53 7.81
N THR A 386 33.48 19.29 7.94
CA THR A 386 34.25 18.20 8.56
C THR A 386 35.57 17.94 7.82
N ILE A 387 35.62 18.17 6.50
CA ILE A 387 36.84 18.08 5.69
C ILE A 387 37.70 19.36 5.87
N TRP A 388 37.09 20.55 5.84
CA TRP A 388 37.80 21.82 6.01
C TRP A 388 38.46 21.97 7.39
N GLU A 389 37.75 21.65 8.48
CA GLU A 389 38.30 21.66 9.85
C GLU A 389 39.55 20.80 9.96
N LYS A 390 39.50 19.61 9.34
CA LYS A 390 40.62 18.67 9.31
C LYS A 390 41.76 19.14 8.42
N ALA A 391 41.47 19.74 7.27
CA ALA A 391 42.49 20.35 6.42
C ALA A 391 43.23 21.46 7.18
N ILE A 392 42.51 22.34 7.89
CA ILE A 392 43.08 23.40 8.74
C ILE A 392 43.94 22.80 9.86
N LYS A 393 43.45 21.78 10.57
CA LYS A 393 44.16 21.06 11.65
C LYS A 393 45.56 20.59 11.25
N HIS A 394 45.75 20.13 10.00
CA HIS A 394 47.05 19.65 9.50
C HIS A 394 47.84 20.70 8.72
N ALA A 395 47.17 21.67 8.10
CA ALA A 395 47.82 22.73 7.33
C ALA A 395 48.44 23.82 8.21
N VAL A 396 47.85 24.16 9.36
CA VAL A 396 48.41 25.15 10.30
C VAL A 396 49.81 24.75 10.77
N PRO A 397 50.06 23.53 11.32
CA PRO A 397 51.41 23.13 11.73
C PRO A 397 52.41 23.05 10.56
N ALA A 398 51.96 22.73 9.34
CA ALA A 398 52.82 22.71 8.15
C ALA A 398 53.23 24.12 7.70
N ALA A 399 52.30 25.07 7.77
CA ALA A 399 52.51 26.48 7.46
C ALA A 399 53.41 27.17 8.50
N GLU A 400 53.14 26.97 9.79
CA GLU A 400 53.94 27.49 10.91
C GLU A 400 55.38 26.98 10.87
N PHE A 401 55.59 25.66 10.73
CA PHE A 401 56.92 25.06 10.65
C PHE A 401 57.78 25.65 9.53
N SER A 402 57.13 26.03 8.42
CA SER A 402 57.80 26.49 7.20
C SER A 402 57.79 28.01 7.07
N ASN A 403 57.18 28.73 8.01
CA ASN A 403 56.98 30.18 8.02
C ASN A 403 56.36 30.69 6.69
N VAL A 404 55.28 30.04 6.25
CA VAL A 404 54.47 30.38 5.06
C VAL A 404 53.04 30.71 5.48
N GLY A 405 52.30 31.43 4.61
CA GLY A 405 50.87 31.68 4.85
C GLY A 405 50.00 30.44 4.62
N LEU A 406 48.73 30.54 5.00
CA LEU A 406 47.69 29.54 4.80
C LEU A 406 46.38 30.21 4.41
N ILE A 407 45.83 29.83 3.25
CA ILE A 407 44.52 30.23 2.76
C ILE A 407 43.70 28.95 2.55
N VAL A 408 42.51 28.85 3.16
CA VAL A 408 41.59 27.71 3.00
C VAL A 408 40.24 28.22 2.54
N ASN A 409 39.73 27.68 1.42
CA ASN A 409 38.49 28.10 0.77
C ASN A 409 38.36 29.64 0.62
N ASN A 410 39.44 30.28 0.19
CA ASN A 410 39.58 31.75 0.04
C ASN A 410 39.58 32.57 1.36
N VAL A 411 39.50 31.93 2.52
CA VAL A 411 39.69 32.57 3.83
C VAL A 411 41.17 32.52 4.20
N GLU A 412 41.78 33.67 4.53
CA GLU A 412 43.14 33.71 5.05
C GLU A 412 43.16 33.30 6.53
N ILE A 413 43.88 32.21 6.83
CA ILE A 413 44.03 31.65 8.18
C ILE A 413 45.37 32.09 8.78
N ILE A 414 46.42 32.16 7.95
CA ILE A 414 47.74 32.68 8.31
C ILE A 414 48.20 33.60 7.16
N PRO A 415 48.58 34.87 7.42
CA PRO A 415 48.99 35.81 6.37
C PRO A 415 50.11 35.31 5.45
N ALA A 416 49.98 35.55 4.15
CA ALA A 416 51.00 35.20 3.16
C ALA A 416 52.37 35.84 3.48
N THR A 417 53.44 35.02 3.47
CA THR A 417 54.80 35.50 3.80
C THR A 417 55.68 35.56 2.56
N LYS A 418 56.84 36.24 2.67
CA LYS A 418 57.89 36.24 1.64
C LYS A 418 58.47 34.85 1.31
N ASN A 419 58.20 33.83 2.15
CA ASN A 419 58.70 32.47 1.95
C ASN A 419 57.71 31.62 1.13
N GLY A 420 56.42 31.97 1.14
CA GLY A 420 55.38 31.25 0.41
C GLY A 420 53.99 31.30 1.05
N VAL A 421 53.08 30.51 0.47
CA VAL A 421 51.71 30.31 0.94
C VAL A 421 51.23 28.89 0.57
N ILE A 422 50.52 28.24 1.49
CA ILE A 422 49.70 27.05 1.23
C ILE A 422 48.29 27.53 0.90
N LYS A 423 47.74 27.08 -0.22
CA LYS A 423 46.35 27.30 -0.62
C LYS A 423 45.62 25.96 -0.63
N ILE A 424 44.45 25.91 -0.01
CA ILE A 424 43.58 24.72 0.00
C ILE A 424 42.20 25.15 -0.48
N GLY A 425 41.62 24.39 -1.41
CA GLY A 425 40.29 24.66 -1.97
C GLY A 425 39.74 23.48 -2.76
N GLN A 426 38.53 23.64 -3.29
CA GLN A 426 37.88 22.65 -4.15
C GLN A 426 38.58 22.63 -5.51
N LEU A 427 38.72 21.46 -6.13
CA LEU A 427 39.24 21.34 -7.49
C LEU A 427 38.23 21.88 -8.52
N GLU A 428 36.95 21.50 -8.37
CA GLU A 428 35.84 21.99 -9.18
C GLU A 428 34.67 22.47 -8.30
N LYS A 429 33.99 23.54 -8.73
CA LYS A 429 32.81 24.07 -8.01
C LYS A 429 31.50 23.32 -8.27
N ASN A 430 31.49 22.39 -9.23
CA ASN A 430 30.27 21.79 -9.79
C ASN A 430 30.16 20.27 -9.61
N GLY A 431 31.24 19.61 -9.15
CA GLY A 431 31.28 18.14 -8.92
C GLY A 431 31.11 17.71 -7.46
N ASP A 432 31.44 18.60 -6.51
CA ASP A 432 31.36 18.33 -5.07
C ASP A 432 29.90 18.18 -4.61
N MET A 433 29.62 17.13 -3.82
CA MET A 433 28.27 16.75 -3.38
C MET A 433 28.29 16.12 -1.98
N LEU A 434 27.27 16.43 -1.17
CA LEU A 434 27.01 15.71 0.08
C LEU A 434 26.44 14.30 -0.20
N PRO A 435 26.38 13.39 0.80
CA PRO A 435 25.74 12.08 0.65
C PRO A 435 24.32 12.19 0.08
N ALA A 436 23.94 11.21 -0.74
CA ALA A 436 22.65 11.25 -1.45
C ALA A 436 21.45 11.25 -0.48
N PRO A 437 20.31 11.86 -0.88
CA PRO A 437 19.05 11.67 -0.20
C PRO A 437 18.74 10.19 0.00
N ILE A 438 18.34 9.82 1.21
CA ILE A 438 18.05 8.42 1.54
C ILE A 438 16.67 8.08 0.97
N THR A 439 16.66 7.20 -0.04
CA THR A 439 15.43 6.64 -0.61
C THR A 439 14.62 5.90 0.46
N PRO A 440 13.30 6.14 0.57
CA PRO A 440 12.45 5.41 1.49
C PRO A 440 12.45 3.90 1.22
N ALA A 441 12.17 3.15 2.28
CA ALA A 441 12.06 1.69 2.26
C ALA A 441 10.81 1.25 3.03
N TYR A 442 10.30 0.07 2.70
CA TYR A 442 9.07 -0.54 3.23
C TYR A 442 7.76 0.19 2.85
N ASP A 443 7.83 1.20 1.97
CA ASP A 443 6.69 1.84 1.28
C ASP A 443 6.15 0.95 0.13
N ASP A 444 5.10 1.38 -0.58
CA ASP A 444 4.53 0.60 -1.69
C ASP A 444 5.45 0.38 -2.88
N LYS A 445 6.33 1.34 -3.20
CA LYS A 445 7.30 1.22 -4.29
C LYS A 445 8.42 0.25 -3.90
N TRP A 446 8.91 0.34 -2.66
CA TRP A 446 9.86 -0.63 -2.12
C TRP A 446 9.24 -2.02 -2.10
N ASN A 447 8.04 -2.17 -1.55
CA ASN A 447 7.38 -3.47 -1.48
C ASN A 447 7.13 -4.03 -2.89
N ARG A 448 6.70 -3.24 -3.88
CA ARG A 448 6.55 -3.66 -5.29
C ARG A 448 7.84 -4.23 -5.87
N LEU A 449 8.97 -3.53 -5.72
CA LEU A 449 10.27 -4.00 -6.22
C LEU A 449 10.76 -5.24 -5.45
N THR A 450 10.65 -5.22 -4.13
CA THR A 450 11.24 -6.24 -3.26
C THR A 450 10.42 -7.53 -3.19
N SER A 451 9.09 -7.47 -3.22
CA SER A 451 8.21 -8.62 -3.48
C SER A 451 8.61 -9.35 -4.76
N TYR A 452 8.84 -8.61 -5.84
CA TYR A 452 9.21 -9.18 -7.13
C TYR A 452 10.61 -9.82 -7.10
N ILE A 453 11.61 -9.17 -6.48
CA ILE A 453 12.94 -9.75 -6.25
C ILE A 453 12.83 -11.06 -5.45
N ARG A 454 11.96 -11.15 -4.43
CA ARG A 454 11.72 -12.43 -3.71
C ARG A 454 11.10 -13.49 -4.62
N THR A 455 10.03 -13.20 -5.36
CA THR A 455 9.44 -14.18 -6.29
C THR A 455 10.46 -14.67 -7.34
N PHE A 456 11.39 -13.81 -7.78
CA PHE A 456 12.36 -14.16 -8.82
C PHE A 456 13.56 -14.99 -8.31
N TYR A 457 14.10 -14.68 -7.12
CA TYR A 457 15.31 -15.33 -6.61
C TYR A 457 15.08 -16.38 -5.52
N GLU A 458 13.98 -16.32 -4.76
CA GLU A 458 13.74 -17.24 -3.64
C GLU A 458 13.19 -18.58 -4.17
N LYS A 459 13.83 -19.67 -3.74
CA LYS A 459 13.46 -21.06 -4.10
C LYS A 459 13.00 -21.82 -2.86
N GLU A 460 12.25 -22.91 -3.07
CA GLU A 460 11.80 -23.78 -1.98
C GLU A 460 12.95 -24.12 -1.01
N ASN A 461 12.73 -23.89 0.29
CA ASN A 461 13.70 -24.07 1.38
C ASN A 461 14.89 -23.07 1.40
N SER A 462 14.75 -21.91 0.76
CA SER A 462 15.63 -20.74 0.95
C SER A 462 14.82 -19.51 1.38
N THR A 463 15.45 -18.54 2.05
CA THR A 463 14.82 -17.27 2.44
C THR A 463 15.71 -16.12 1.99
N TYR A 464 15.11 -15.13 1.33
CA TYR A 464 15.82 -14.05 0.66
C TYR A 464 15.64 -12.71 1.40
N ILE A 465 16.67 -12.30 2.15
CA ILE A 465 16.58 -11.12 3.03
C ILE A 465 16.94 -9.88 2.22
N ILE A 466 15.92 -9.22 1.69
CA ILE A 466 16.09 -7.94 1.00
C ILE A 466 16.21 -6.82 2.04
N SER A 467 17.22 -5.97 1.89
CA SER A 467 17.56 -4.97 2.90
C SER A 467 18.20 -3.72 2.30
N PRO A 468 17.84 -2.50 2.79
CA PRO A 468 18.40 -1.26 2.28
C PRO A 468 19.85 -1.09 2.78
N THR A 469 20.72 -0.56 1.92
CA THR A 469 22.15 -0.34 2.22
C THR A 469 22.70 0.92 1.52
N SER A 470 23.99 1.19 1.69
CA SER A 470 24.68 2.36 1.13
C SER A 470 25.88 1.93 0.27
N MET A 471 26.06 2.54 -0.91
CA MET A 471 27.26 2.32 -1.76
C MET A 471 28.33 3.39 -1.54
N GLN A 472 29.55 3.10 -2.03
CA GLN A 472 30.75 3.91 -1.78
C GLN A 472 31.08 4.90 -2.91
N GLY A 473 30.65 4.60 -4.14
CA GLY A 473 30.68 5.51 -5.28
C GLY A 473 29.41 6.36 -5.40
N ASN A 474 29.31 7.06 -6.52
CA ASN A 474 28.15 7.84 -6.95
C ASN A 474 27.89 7.50 -8.41
N THR A 475 26.64 7.33 -8.81
CA THR A 475 26.24 7.14 -10.21
C THR A 475 25.65 8.43 -10.81
N ASP A 476 25.25 8.35 -12.08
CA ASP A 476 24.39 9.33 -12.76
C ASP A 476 23.11 9.73 -11.99
N THR A 477 22.65 8.91 -11.03
CA THR A 477 21.47 9.19 -10.18
C THR A 477 21.47 10.57 -9.52
N ARG A 478 22.64 11.16 -9.25
CA ARG A 478 22.77 12.54 -8.71
C ARG A 478 22.05 13.61 -9.54
N HIS A 479 21.88 13.38 -10.84
CA HIS A 479 21.19 14.29 -11.74
C HIS A 479 19.66 14.12 -11.71
N TYR A 480 19.15 13.06 -11.08
CA TYR A 480 17.74 12.68 -11.09
C TYR A 480 17.02 12.77 -9.73
N TRP A 481 17.71 13.15 -8.65
CA TRP A 481 17.15 13.32 -7.29
C TRP A 481 15.94 14.28 -7.18
N LYS A 482 15.59 15.03 -8.22
CA LYS A 482 14.41 15.91 -8.29
C LYS A 482 13.19 15.27 -8.95
N LEU A 483 13.36 14.16 -9.67
CA LEU A 483 12.30 13.49 -10.41
C LEU A 483 11.49 12.52 -9.54
N THR A 484 12.13 11.91 -8.54
CA THR A 484 11.51 11.06 -7.52
C THR A 484 12.43 10.98 -6.30
N ASP A 485 11.82 10.75 -5.15
CA ASP A 485 12.43 10.41 -3.88
C ASP A 485 12.80 8.92 -3.76
N HIS A 486 12.33 8.07 -4.70
CA HIS A 486 12.55 6.62 -4.68
C HIS A 486 13.53 6.18 -5.78
N ILE A 487 14.82 6.09 -5.44
CA ILE A 487 15.90 5.75 -6.37
C ILE A 487 16.66 4.53 -5.84
N TYR A 488 16.32 3.36 -6.38
CA TYR A 488 16.92 2.08 -6.02
C TYR A 488 18.12 1.80 -6.93
N ARG A 489 19.27 1.49 -6.34
CA ARG A 489 20.51 1.15 -7.07
C ARG A 489 20.84 -0.33 -6.87
N VAL A 490 20.64 -1.13 -7.91
CA VAL A 490 20.59 -2.59 -7.86
C VAL A 490 20.95 -3.22 -9.20
N GLN A 491 21.76 -4.28 -9.18
CA GLN A 491 22.13 -5.05 -10.36
C GLN A 491 21.54 -6.47 -10.30
N PRO A 492 20.59 -6.84 -11.17
CA PRO A 492 20.06 -8.20 -11.21
C PRO A 492 21.12 -9.24 -11.58
N GLY A 493 21.08 -10.41 -10.93
CA GLY A 493 21.84 -11.61 -11.30
C GLY A 493 22.83 -12.11 -10.24
N ILE A 494 23.40 -13.29 -10.47
CA ILE A 494 24.39 -13.94 -9.59
C ILE A 494 25.81 -13.75 -10.14
N THR A 495 26.42 -12.60 -9.86
CA THR A 495 27.88 -12.45 -10.00
C THR A 495 28.47 -11.85 -8.73
N ASN A 496 29.49 -12.51 -8.19
CA ASN A 496 30.29 -11.95 -7.10
C ASN A 496 31.14 -10.81 -7.67
N LEU A 497 30.71 -9.56 -7.50
CA LEU A 497 31.40 -8.39 -8.09
C LEU A 497 32.90 -8.32 -7.73
N PHE A 498 33.29 -8.85 -6.58
CA PHE A 498 34.69 -8.93 -6.14
C PHE A 498 35.55 -9.93 -6.94
N GLU A 499 34.93 -10.79 -7.75
CA GLU A 499 35.58 -11.73 -8.67
C GLU A 499 35.41 -11.32 -10.15
N ALA A 500 34.54 -10.35 -10.44
CA ALA A 500 34.19 -9.91 -11.79
C ALA A 500 35.17 -8.88 -12.41
N ASN A 501 36.18 -8.41 -11.66
CA ASN A 501 37.14 -7.37 -12.07
C ASN A 501 36.50 -6.06 -12.58
N MET A 502 35.40 -5.64 -11.97
CA MET A 502 34.76 -4.33 -12.19
C MET A 502 35.79 -3.18 -12.15
N HIS A 503 35.74 -2.25 -13.11
CA HIS A 503 36.75 -1.21 -13.36
C HIS A 503 38.22 -1.70 -13.52
N GLY A 504 38.49 -2.98 -13.80
CA GLY A 504 39.83 -3.58 -13.76
C GLY A 504 40.10 -4.70 -14.77
N SER A 505 41.37 -5.08 -14.93
CA SER A 505 41.82 -5.92 -16.05
C SER A 505 41.07 -7.25 -16.18
N ASN A 506 40.42 -7.47 -17.33
CA ASN A 506 39.54 -8.62 -17.61
C ASN A 506 38.29 -8.62 -16.73
N GLU A 507 37.50 -7.56 -16.83
CA GLU A 507 36.08 -7.59 -16.51
C GLU A 507 35.39 -8.80 -17.23
N TYR A 508 34.28 -9.30 -16.69
CA TYR A 508 33.43 -10.29 -17.38
C TYR A 508 32.07 -10.37 -16.69
N VAL A 509 31.10 -10.98 -17.36
CA VAL A 509 29.89 -11.49 -16.71
C VAL A 509 29.70 -12.97 -17.03
N ASP A 510 29.21 -13.74 -16.07
CA ASP A 510 28.78 -15.11 -16.31
C ASP A 510 27.45 -15.10 -17.09
N ILE A 511 27.30 -16.02 -18.05
CA ILE A 511 26.17 -16.06 -19.01
C ILE A 511 24.82 -16.20 -18.28
N GLU A 512 24.77 -17.00 -17.22
CA GLU A 512 23.58 -17.18 -16.38
C GLU A 512 23.12 -15.84 -15.75
N THR A 513 24.06 -14.97 -15.36
CA THR A 513 23.79 -13.64 -14.81
C THR A 513 23.13 -12.74 -15.86
N HIS A 514 23.68 -12.69 -17.08
CA HIS A 514 23.10 -11.88 -18.16
C HIS A 514 21.69 -12.39 -18.56
N MET A 515 21.47 -13.71 -18.58
CA MET A 515 20.12 -14.24 -18.80
C MET A 515 19.15 -13.93 -17.65
N GLN A 516 19.64 -13.88 -16.40
CA GLN A 516 18.85 -13.42 -15.25
C GLN A 516 18.52 -11.92 -15.35
N VAL A 517 19.41 -11.06 -15.86
CA VAL A 517 19.09 -9.64 -16.14
C VAL A 517 17.92 -9.54 -17.12
N VAL A 518 17.96 -10.26 -18.24
CA VAL A 518 16.86 -10.26 -19.24
C VAL A 518 15.55 -10.78 -18.62
N ALA A 519 15.59 -11.92 -17.94
CA ALA A 519 14.41 -12.53 -17.33
C ALA A 519 13.82 -11.69 -16.17
N PHE A 520 14.67 -10.99 -15.42
CA PHE A 520 14.27 -10.07 -14.35
C PHE A 520 13.53 -8.86 -14.93
N TYR A 521 14.13 -8.12 -15.88
CA TYR A 521 13.46 -6.95 -16.45
C TYR A 521 12.22 -7.32 -17.26
N TYR A 522 12.21 -8.47 -17.94
CA TYR A 522 11.04 -8.95 -18.70
C TYR A 522 9.80 -9.07 -17.81
N ASN A 523 9.86 -9.83 -16.71
CA ASN A 523 8.69 -9.94 -15.84
C ASN A 523 8.51 -8.73 -14.91
N TYR A 524 9.56 -7.97 -14.58
CA TYR A 524 9.40 -6.75 -13.77
C TYR A 524 8.56 -5.71 -14.48
N ILE A 525 8.85 -5.43 -15.76
CA ILE A 525 8.09 -4.47 -16.58
C ILE A 525 6.64 -4.92 -16.72
N LEU A 526 6.38 -6.21 -16.90
CA LEU A 526 5.02 -6.77 -16.90
C LEU A 526 4.33 -6.65 -15.52
N ALA A 527 5.03 -6.90 -14.42
CA ALA A 527 4.48 -6.89 -13.05
C ALA A 527 4.20 -5.48 -12.51
N ILE A 528 5.01 -4.46 -12.85
CA ILE A 528 4.70 -3.06 -12.50
C ILE A 528 3.56 -2.48 -13.35
N ASN A 529 3.26 -3.13 -14.47
CA ASN A 529 2.20 -2.79 -15.40
C ASN A 529 0.84 -3.41 -15.02
N SER A 530 0.82 -4.59 -14.39
CA SER A 530 -0.39 -5.10 -13.75
C SER A 530 -0.73 -4.28 -12.51
N VAL A 531 -1.87 -3.59 -12.56
CA VAL A 531 -2.58 -3.16 -11.34
C VAL A 531 -3.27 -4.41 -10.78
N PRO A 532 -3.05 -4.78 -9.50
CA PRO A 532 -3.82 -5.85 -8.85
C PRO A 532 -5.31 -5.53 -8.93
N LYS A 533 -6.12 -6.47 -9.42
CA LYS A 533 -7.58 -6.31 -9.46
C LYS A 533 -8.19 -6.45 -8.06
N CYS A 534 -7.45 -7.02 -7.12
CA CYS A 534 -7.79 -7.02 -5.71
C CYS A 534 -6.88 -6.08 -4.87
N PRO A 535 -7.45 -5.20 -4.03
CA PRO A 535 -6.70 -4.44 -3.04
C PRO A 535 -5.99 -5.37 -2.01
N LYS A 536 -4.65 -5.37 -1.99
CA LYS A 536 -3.88 -6.15 -1.00
C LYS A 536 -3.88 -5.46 0.38
N SER A 537 -4.72 -5.96 1.27
CA SER A 537 -4.86 -5.48 2.65
C SER A 537 -3.59 -5.78 3.47
N LYS A 538 -2.90 -4.74 3.98
CA LYS A 538 -1.73 -4.91 4.87
C LYS A 538 -2.15 -4.90 6.33
N LYS A 539 -1.65 -5.85 7.12
CA LYS A 539 -1.82 -5.86 8.58
C LYS A 539 -1.35 -4.55 9.21
N ARG A 540 -2.19 -3.98 10.08
CA ARG A 540 -1.80 -2.87 10.97
C ARG A 540 -1.37 -3.38 12.35
N PRO A 541 -0.44 -2.70 13.05
CA PRO A 541 -0.01 -3.14 14.37
C PRO A 541 -1.17 -3.11 15.38
N ILE A 542 -1.49 -4.26 15.98
CA ILE A 542 -2.42 -4.30 17.11
C ILE A 542 -1.82 -3.50 18.28
N LYS A 543 -2.46 -2.38 18.64
CA LYS A 543 -2.06 -1.50 19.74
C LYS A 543 -2.50 -2.05 21.10
N GLU A 544 -3.50 -2.95 21.13
CA GLU A 544 -4.28 -3.30 22.34
C GLU A 544 -4.35 -4.80 22.72
N HIS A 545 -3.43 -5.62 22.18
CA HIS A 545 -3.39 -7.10 22.29
C HIS A 545 -3.82 -7.68 23.66
N GLU A 546 -3.20 -7.24 24.76
CA GLU A 546 -3.49 -7.77 26.11
C GLU A 546 -4.94 -7.53 26.54
N LYS A 547 -5.56 -6.42 26.13
CA LYS A 547 -6.96 -6.11 26.42
C LYS A 547 -7.92 -6.82 25.47
N ILE A 548 -7.55 -7.01 24.20
CA ILE A 548 -8.34 -7.81 23.24
C ILE A 548 -8.46 -9.26 23.73
N GLN A 549 -7.34 -9.88 24.09
CA GLN A 549 -7.32 -11.24 24.61
C GLN A 549 -8.10 -11.37 25.93
N TRP A 550 -8.09 -10.33 26.78
CA TRP A 550 -8.95 -10.25 27.96
C TRP A 550 -10.45 -10.15 27.61
N ILE A 551 -10.83 -9.25 26.68
CA ILE A 551 -12.21 -9.10 26.18
C ILE A 551 -12.76 -10.44 25.64
N LEU A 552 -11.96 -11.16 24.85
CA LEU A 552 -12.39 -12.40 24.21
C LEU A 552 -12.45 -13.60 25.17
N HIS A 553 -11.65 -13.63 26.24
CA HIS A 553 -11.39 -14.87 27.01
C HIS A 553 -11.49 -14.78 28.54
N ASP A 554 -11.67 -13.60 29.15
CA ASP A 554 -11.82 -13.49 30.61
C ASP A 554 -13.24 -13.86 31.05
N ASP A 555 -13.39 -14.93 31.84
CA ASP A 555 -14.69 -15.41 32.30
C ASP A 555 -15.53 -14.35 33.03
N ALA A 556 -14.92 -13.43 33.79
CA ALA A 556 -15.67 -12.42 34.52
C ALA A 556 -16.19 -11.33 33.58
N TYR A 557 -15.39 -10.89 32.62
CA TYR A 557 -15.84 -9.93 31.60
C TYR A 557 -16.86 -10.56 30.63
N ARG A 558 -16.65 -11.81 30.20
CA ARG A 558 -17.62 -12.56 29.38
C ARG A 558 -18.99 -12.65 30.04
N ASN A 559 -19.05 -12.97 31.34
CA ASN A 559 -20.31 -12.99 32.09
C ASN A 559 -20.91 -11.58 32.27
N HIS A 560 -20.10 -10.53 32.40
CA HIS A 560 -20.57 -9.15 32.49
C HIS A 560 -21.21 -8.67 31.17
N SER A 561 -20.55 -8.88 30.03
CA SER A 561 -21.07 -8.52 28.71
C SER A 561 -22.36 -9.30 28.37
N VAL A 562 -22.46 -10.59 28.76
CA VAL A 562 -23.76 -11.31 28.75
C VAL A 562 -24.82 -10.57 29.57
N GLU A 563 -24.54 -10.22 30.82
CA GLU A 563 -25.52 -9.55 31.68
C GLU A 563 -25.97 -8.18 31.13
N VAL A 564 -25.05 -7.40 30.57
CA VAL A 564 -25.33 -6.12 29.90
C VAL A 564 -26.18 -6.37 28.65
N PHE A 565 -25.67 -7.14 27.69
CA PHE A 565 -26.33 -7.29 26.40
C PHE A 565 -27.69 -7.99 26.50
N SER A 566 -27.85 -9.01 27.36
CA SER A 566 -29.15 -9.63 27.67
C SER A 566 -30.19 -8.64 28.21
N LYS A 567 -29.79 -7.67 29.05
CA LYS A 567 -30.70 -6.62 29.54
C LYS A 567 -31.13 -5.66 28.43
N SER A 568 -30.26 -5.38 27.45
CA SER A 568 -30.61 -4.53 26.31
C SER A 568 -31.71 -5.13 25.43
N ILE A 569 -31.75 -6.47 25.34
CA ILE A 569 -32.78 -7.24 24.61
C ILE A 569 -34.11 -7.22 25.40
N GLN A 570 -34.06 -7.22 26.72
CA GLN A 570 -35.23 -7.13 27.61
C GLN A 570 -35.98 -5.79 27.56
N VAL A 571 -35.44 -4.77 26.88
CA VAL A 571 -36.12 -3.49 26.66
C VAL A 571 -36.77 -3.47 25.27
N ASP A 572 -38.11 -3.37 25.23
CA ASP A 572 -38.86 -3.24 23.98
C ASP A 572 -38.55 -1.92 23.26
N THR A 573 -37.97 -2.04 22.06
CA THR A 573 -37.74 -0.96 21.09
C THR A 573 -38.44 -1.23 19.75
N THR A 574 -39.44 -2.13 19.73
CA THR A 574 -40.12 -2.57 18.50
C THR A 574 -40.81 -1.43 17.76
N VAL A 575 -40.57 -1.30 16.45
CA VAL A 575 -41.24 -0.34 15.56
C VAL A 575 -42.13 -1.06 14.54
N TYR A 576 -43.25 -0.44 14.16
CA TYR A 576 -44.12 -0.85 13.05
C TYR A 576 -44.20 0.33 12.05
N ASP A 577 -44.55 0.06 10.78
CA ASP A 577 -44.67 1.09 9.72
C ASP A 577 -45.53 2.30 10.16
N ASP A 578 -46.62 2.06 10.89
CA ASP A 578 -47.62 3.04 11.33
C ASP A 578 -47.36 3.67 12.72
N VAL A 579 -46.20 3.42 13.34
CA VAL A 579 -45.85 4.03 14.64
C VAL A 579 -45.57 5.53 14.50
N GLU A 580 -46.37 6.35 15.21
CA GLU A 580 -46.12 7.78 15.44
C GLU A 580 -45.56 8.07 16.86
N ASP A 581 -45.75 7.17 17.82
CA ASP A 581 -45.31 7.33 19.22
C ASP A 581 -44.05 6.48 19.53
N TYR A 582 -42.95 7.17 19.78
CA TYR A 582 -41.63 6.59 20.09
C TYR A 582 -41.28 6.66 21.59
N SER A 583 -42.21 7.01 22.47
CA SER A 583 -41.95 7.19 23.91
C SER A 583 -41.38 5.95 24.62
N LYS A 584 -41.49 4.75 24.04
CA LYS A 584 -40.84 3.52 24.53
C LYS A 584 -39.30 3.64 24.61
N PHE A 585 -38.68 4.41 23.71
CA PHE A 585 -37.22 4.57 23.66
C PHE A 585 -36.65 5.24 24.91
N ALA A 586 -37.46 5.97 25.69
CA ALA A 586 -37.05 6.49 27.00
C ALA A 586 -36.54 5.41 27.96
N ASN A 587 -37.10 4.19 27.89
CA ASN A 587 -36.61 3.07 28.70
C ASN A 587 -35.24 2.57 28.23
N PHE A 588 -34.99 2.60 26.91
CA PHE A 588 -33.72 2.18 26.33
C PHE A 588 -32.63 3.22 26.56
N HIS A 589 -32.94 4.52 26.41
CA HIS A 589 -32.04 5.62 26.73
C HIS A 589 -31.63 5.60 28.19
N LYS A 590 -32.58 5.37 29.11
CA LYS A 590 -32.29 5.17 30.54
C LYS A 590 -31.42 3.94 30.78
N TYR A 591 -31.69 2.82 30.12
CA TYR A 591 -30.85 1.63 30.20
C TYR A 591 -29.40 1.92 29.74
N LEU A 592 -29.21 2.67 28.65
CA LEU A 592 -27.88 3.07 28.17
C LEU A 592 -27.17 4.00 29.17
N GLU A 593 -27.87 5.00 29.73
CA GLU A 593 -27.32 5.91 30.75
C GLU A 593 -26.94 5.17 32.05
N GLU A 594 -27.73 4.19 32.48
CA GLU A 594 -27.47 3.41 33.70
C GLU A 594 -26.35 2.36 33.55
N ASN A 595 -26.02 1.92 32.32
CA ASN A 595 -24.99 0.89 32.08
C ASN A 595 -23.70 1.43 31.44
N PHE A 596 -23.73 2.62 30.82
CA PHE A 596 -22.57 3.27 30.20
C PHE A 596 -22.32 4.69 30.75
N PRO A 597 -22.21 4.87 32.08
CA PRO A 597 -22.13 6.20 32.70
C PRO A 597 -20.88 6.99 32.29
N LEU A 598 -19.74 6.33 32.02
CA LEU A 598 -18.53 7.05 31.62
C LEU A 598 -18.63 7.57 30.18
N VAL A 599 -19.30 6.85 29.28
CA VAL A 599 -19.67 7.33 27.94
C VAL A 599 -20.51 8.60 28.04
N TYR A 600 -21.57 8.60 28.86
CA TYR A 600 -22.42 9.77 29.05
C TYR A 600 -21.71 10.93 29.78
N GLU A 601 -20.73 10.66 30.64
CA GLU A 601 -19.89 11.70 31.28
C GLU A 601 -18.87 12.33 30.31
N LYS A 602 -18.25 11.52 29.42
CA LYS A 602 -17.16 11.96 28.53
C LYS A 602 -17.65 12.54 27.20
N ALA A 603 -18.78 12.08 26.68
CA ALA A 603 -19.33 12.52 25.39
C ALA A 603 -20.11 13.84 25.50
N ILE A 604 -20.20 14.57 24.39
CA ILE A 604 -21.29 15.53 24.19
C ILE A 604 -22.44 14.77 23.52
N VAL A 605 -23.51 14.51 24.26
CA VAL A 605 -24.68 13.80 23.75
C VAL A 605 -25.66 14.78 23.12
N HIS A 606 -25.95 14.60 21.84
CA HIS A 606 -26.96 15.36 21.10
C HIS A 606 -28.17 14.46 20.84
N THR A 607 -29.35 14.88 21.30
CA THR A 607 -30.62 14.17 21.05
C THR A 607 -31.33 14.79 19.85
N ILE A 608 -31.46 14.03 18.76
CA ILE A 608 -31.96 14.49 17.47
C ILE A 608 -33.35 13.91 17.20
N ASN A 609 -34.31 14.78 16.86
CA ASN A 609 -35.71 14.41 16.64
C ASN A 609 -36.30 13.57 17.80
N GLU A 610 -36.07 14.06 19.03
CA GLU A 610 -36.43 13.47 20.34
C GLU A 610 -35.79 12.11 20.70
N TRP A 611 -35.50 11.22 19.75
CA TRP A 611 -35.12 9.82 20.06
C TRP A 611 -33.83 9.32 19.40
N GLY A 612 -33.29 10.03 18.40
CA GLY A 612 -31.99 9.73 17.80
C GLY A 612 -30.86 10.21 18.70
N LEU A 613 -29.81 9.41 18.86
CA LEU A 613 -28.69 9.73 19.74
C LEU A 613 -27.40 9.93 18.93
N VAL A 614 -26.70 11.03 19.18
CA VAL A 614 -25.34 11.25 18.66
C VAL A 614 -24.38 11.54 19.82
N PHE A 615 -23.40 10.67 20.03
CA PHE A 615 -22.35 10.84 21.05
C PHE A 615 -21.09 11.41 20.39
N GLU A 616 -20.77 12.68 20.66
CA GLU A 616 -19.59 13.36 20.12
C GLU A 616 -18.42 13.35 21.12
N PHE A 617 -17.37 12.60 20.78
CA PHE A 617 -16.07 12.63 21.48
C PHE A 617 -15.11 13.55 20.71
N LYS A 618 -14.82 14.73 21.27
CA LYS A 618 -14.00 15.74 20.59
C LYS A 618 -12.53 15.35 20.54
N GLY A 619 -11.99 15.26 19.32
CA GLY A 619 -10.56 15.08 19.06
C GLY A 619 -9.77 16.34 19.38
N SER A 620 -8.55 16.16 19.88
CA SER A 620 -7.62 17.23 20.24
C SER A 620 -7.03 17.98 19.03
N ASN A 621 -7.15 17.44 17.81
CA ASN A 621 -6.73 18.08 16.57
C ASN A 621 -7.93 18.34 15.64
N SER A 622 -8.46 19.57 15.66
CA SER A 622 -9.58 20.02 14.82
C SER A 622 -9.30 20.04 13.31
N SER A 623 -8.08 19.74 12.88
CA SER A 623 -7.73 19.57 11.46
C SER A 623 -8.13 18.18 10.92
N LEU A 624 -8.50 17.25 11.80
CA LEU A 624 -8.83 15.86 11.44
C LEU A 624 -10.35 15.66 11.46
N LYS A 625 -10.95 15.42 10.29
CA LYS A 625 -12.34 14.95 10.14
C LYS A 625 -12.63 13.80 11.13
N PRO A 626 -13.71 13.83 11.93
CA PRO A 626 -14.06 12.73 12.84
C PRO A 626 -14.35 11.42 12.08
N ILE A 627 -14.31 10.28 12.76
CA ILE A 627 -14.98 9.06 12.27
C ILE A 627 -16.42 9.01 12.79
N MET A 628 -17.27 8.25 12.12
CA MET A 628 -18.65 7.99 12.52
C MET A 628 -18.90 6.48 12.55
N LEU A 629 -19.37 5.97 13.69
CA LEU A 629 -19.74 4.57 13.90
C LEU A 629 -21.24 4.50 14.18
N ASN A 630 -21.96 3.70 13.40
CA ASN A 630 -23.40 3.64 13.39
C ASN A 630 -23.94 2.33 13.99
N ALA A 631 -25.20 2.39 14.41
CA ALA A 631 -26.11 1.27 14.63
C ALA A 631 -27.54 1.84 14.68
N HIS A 632 -28.56 0.99 14.80
CA HIS A 632 -29.92 1.43 15.11
C HIS A 632 -30.39 0.94 16.50
N GLN A 633 -31.44 1.57 17.04
CA GLN A 633 -32.02 1.25 18.36
C GLN A 633 -33.27 0.39 18.26
N ASP A 634 -33.98 0.47 17.13
CA ASP A 634 -35.25 -0.19 16.88
C ASP A 634 -35.10 -1.68 16.54
N THR A 635 -36.23 -2.36 16.34
CA THR A 635 -36.29 -3.78 15.95
C THR A 635 -37.61 -4.09 15.26
N VAL A 636 -37.65 -5.00 14.27
CA VAL A 636 -38.90 -5.47 13.66
C VAL A 636 -39.81 -6.16 14.69
N PRO A 637 -41.13 -6.21 14.44
CA PRO A 637 -42.07 -6.96 15.26
C PRO A 637 -41.69 -8.43 15.46
N ILE A 638 -42.04 -8.97 16.63
CA ILE A 638 -41.87 -10.40 16.93
C ILE A 638 -42.86 -11.30 16.15
N GLY A 639 -43.88 -10.72 15.53
CA GLY A 639 -44.96 -11.45 14.88
C GLY A 639 -45.83 -12.23 15.86
N THR A 640 -46.06 -13.51 15.57
CA THR A 640 -46.87 -14.43 16.38
C THR A 640 -46.00 -15.08 17.45
N ILE A 641 -46.33 -14.90 18.74
CA ILE A 641 -45.52 -15.41 19.86
C ILE A 641 -45.42 -16.94 19.86
N GLU A 642 -46.43 -17.66 19.37
CA GLU A 642 -46.42 -19.13 19.23
C GLU A 642 -45.40 -19.66 18.20
N ASN A 643 -44.75 -18.80 17.42
CA ASN A 643 -43.64 -19.18 16.53
C ASN A 643 -42.27 -19.17 17.24
N TRP A 644 -42.17 -18.60 18.45
CA TRP A 644 -40.94 -18.51 19.22
C TRP A 644 -40.85 -19.67 20.22
N ASN A 645 -39.71 -20.36 20.26
CA ASN A 645 -39.41 -21.38 21.26
C ASN A 645 -38.74 -20.77 22.51
N ILE A 646 -38.13 -19.59 22.37
CA ILE A 646 -37.49 -18.81 23.43
C ILE A 646 -38.15 -17.43 23.50
N ASP A 647 -38.34 -16.87 24.70
CA ASP A 647 -38.97 -15.56 24.88
C ASP A 647 -38.21 -14.47 24.08
N PRO A 648 -38.84 -13.79 23.10
CA PRO A 648 -38.19 -12.79 22.28
C PRO A 648 -37.65 -11.59 23.08
N TRP A 649 -38.19 -11.32 24.27
CA TRP A 649 -37.70 -10.28 25.17
C TRP A 649 -36.95 -10.87 26.38
N GLY A 650 -36.63 -12.16 26.38
CA GLY A 650 -35.95 -12.82 27.50
C GLY A 650 -34.46 -12.47 27.63
N GLY A 651 -33.78 -12.20 26.51
CA GLY A 651 -32.32 -12.06 26.48
C GLY A 651 -31.60 -13.33 26.93
N TYR A 652 -32.15 -14.51 26.59
CA TYR A 652 -31.71 -15.78 27.16
C TYR A 652 -30.35 -16.22 26.61
N TYR A 653 -29.40 -16.54 27.50
CA TYR A 653 -28.09 -17.10 27.15
C TYR A 653 -28.05 -18.61 27.44
N ASP A 654 -27.74 -19.42 26.43
CA ASP A 654 -27.69 -20.89 26.56
C ASP A 654 -26.31 -21.46 26.92
N GLY A 655 -25.27 -20.62 26.93
CA GLY A 655 -23.86 -21.00 27.10
C GLY A 655 -23.01 -20.81 25.84
N GLU A 656 -23.62 -20.56 24.68
CA GLU A 656 -22.97 -20.32 23.38
C GLU A 656 -23.58 -19.10 22.66
N LYS A 657 -24.90 -18.91 22.80
CA LYS A 657 -25.75 -17.95 22.07
C LYS A 657 -26.67 -17.18 23.00
N ILE A 658 -26.88 -15.91 22.67
CA ILE A 658 -27.83 -14.99 23.33
C ILE A 658 -29.01 -14.82 22.37
N PHE A 659 -30.21 -15.13 22.85
CA PHE A 659 -31.46 -15.18 22.08
C PHE A 659 -32.40 -14.02 22.43
N GLY A 660 -33.11 -13.54 21.42
CA GLY A 660 -34.18 -12.55 21.51
C GLY A 660 -34.18 -11.57 20.33
N ARG A 661 -35.25 -10.77 20.21
CA ARG A 661 -35.39 -9.79 19.13
C ARG A 661 -34.36 -8.67 19.29
N GLY A 662 -33.59 -8.44 18.23
CA GLY A 662 -32.47 -7.49 18.20
C GLY A 662 -31.16 -8.03 18.77
N SER A 663 -31.10 -9.34 19.09
CA SER A 663 -29.83 -9.99 19.47
C SER A 663 -28.84 -10.07 18.30
N SER A 664 -29.31 -10.12 17.06
CA SER A 664 -28.50 -9.95 15.85
C SER A 664 -28.62 -8.53 15.28
N ASP A 665 -29.84 -7.95 15.29
CA ASP A 665 -30.19 -6.81 14.43
C ASP A 665 -30.92 -5.67 15.19
N CYS A 666 -30.26 -4.60 15.64
CA CYS A 666 -28.81 -4.34 15.59
C CYS A 666 -28.23 -3.93 16.97
N LYS A 667 -28.94 -4.26 18.07
CA LYS A 667 -28.48 -3.97 19.44
C LYS A 667 -27.11 -4.58 19.75
N ASN A 668 -26.75 -5.69 19.10
CA ASN A 668 -25.40 -6.27 19.15
C ASN A 668 -24.30 -5.24 18.84
N LEU A 669 -24.43 -4.51 17.72
CA LEU A 669 -23.46 -3.50 17.31
C LEU A 669 -23.51 -2.27 18.22
N LEU A 670 -24.72 -1.78 18.53
CA LEU A 670 -24.93 -0.63 19.42
C LEU A 670 -24.30 -0.86 20.80
N VAL A 671 -24.63 -1.98 21.45
CA VAL A 671 -24.11 -2.33 22.78
C VAL A 671 -22.61 -2.62 22.73
N GLY A 672 -22.12 -3.31 21.68
CA GLY A 672 -20.69 -3.58 21.52
C GLY A 672 -19.84 -2.32 21.33
N LEU A 673 -20.37 -1.30 20.63
CA LEU A 673 -19.76 0.03 20.52
C LEU A 673 -19.71 0.76 21.87
N MET A 674 -20.81 0.70 22.64
CA MET A 674 -20.90 1.32 23.96
C MET A 674 -19.98 0.65 24.98
N GLU A 675 -19.96 -0.70 25.06
CA GLU A 675 -19.00 -1.44 25.90
C GLU A 675 -17.54 -1.14 25.52
N ALA A 676 -17.22 -1.10 24.21
CA ALA A 676 -15.87 -0.77 23.75
C ALA A 676 -15.43 0.61 24.23
N MET A 677 -16.31 1.62 24.17
CA MET A 677 -15.98 2.97 24.60
C MET A 677 -15.96 3.13 26.12
N GLU A 678 -16.89 2.54 26.85
CA GLU A 678 -16.92 2.53 28.32
C GLU A 678 -15.63 1.91 28.88
N LEU A 679 -15.19 0.77 28.33
CA LEU A 679 -13.89 0.17 28.63
C LEU A 679 -12.74 1.14 28.32
N ARG A 680 -12.70 1.75 27.12
CA ARG A 680 -11.64 2.72 26.77
C ARG A 680 -11.60 3.92 27.70
N ILE A 681 -12.74 4.42 28.18
CA ILE A 681 -12.78 5.56 29.11
C ILE A 681 -12.27 5.11 30.50
N SER A 682 -12.70 3.95 31.00
CA SER A 682 -12.22 3.38 32.28
C SER A 682 -10.72 3.08 32.28
N ASP A 683 -10.15 2.65 31.14
CA ASP A 683 -8.70 2.45 30.95
C ASP A 683 -7.91 3.77 30.76
N GLY A 684 -8.59 4.93 30.74
CA GLY A 684 -7.96 6.24 30.54
C GLY A 684 -7.52 6.51 29.09
N LYS A 685 -8.13 5.86 28.10
CA LYS A 685 -7.75 5.89 26.67
C LYS A 685 -8.73 6.65 25.76
N SER A 686 -9.51 7.57 26.33
CA SER A 686 -10.54 8.37 25.65
C SER A 686 -10.08 9.76 25.17
N ASP A 687 -8.77 10.04 25.24
CA ASP A 687 -8.18 11.27 24.70
C ASP A 687 -7.65 11.01 23.28
N PHE A 688 -8.45 11.37 22.28
CA PHE A 688 -8.18 11.11 20.87
C PHE A 688 -7.52 12.32 20.17
N GLN A 689 -6.76 12.08 19.08
CA GLN A 689 -6.36 13.15 18.15
C GLN A 689 -7.51 13.50 17.19
N ARG A 690 -8.13 12.48 16.59
CA ARG A 690 -9.29 12.59 15.71
C ARG A 690 -10.59 12.50 16.52
N GLY A 691 -11.64 13.22 16.12
CA GLY A 691 -12.95 13.07 16.76
C GLY A 691 -13.62 11.72 16.46
N VAL A 692 -14.53 11.30 17.33
CA VAL A 692 -15.36 10.10 17.16
C VAL A 692 -16.81 10.48 17.37
N LEU A 693 -17.68 10.08 16.45
CA LEU A 693 -19.13 10.16 16.56
C LEU A 693 -19.67 8.74 16.68
N PHE A 694 -20.52 8.46 17.67
CA PHE A 694 -21.48 7.37 17.56
C PHE A 694 -22.82 7.96 17.15
N ALA A 695 -23.54 7.34 16.22
CA ALA A 695 -24.82 7.83 15.73
C ALA A 695 -25.84 6.69 15.66
N PHE A 696 -26.91 6.80 16.44
CA PHE A 696 -27.90 5.74 16.60
C PHE A 696 -29.30 6.16 16.14
N GLY A 697 -29.77 5.54 15.06
CA GLY A 697 -31.14 5.67 14.53
C GLY A 697 -32.19 5.08 15.48
N PHE A 698 -33.48 5.27 15.14
CA PHE A 698 -34.62 4.73 15.92
C PHE A 698 -35.85 4.39 15.06
N ASP A 699 -35.69 4.38 13.73
CA ASP A 699 -36.70 3.90 12.77
C ASP A 699 -36.09 3.30 11.50
N GLU A 700 -34.88 2.71 11.59
CA GLU A 700 -34.18 2.02 10.48
C GLU A 700 -35.12 0.98 9.86
N GLU A 701 -35.81 0.20 10.69
CA GLU A 701 -36.69 -0.91 10.31
C GLU A 701 -37.90 -0.46 9.46
N LYS A 702 -38.12 0.86 9.33
CA LYS A 702 -39.06 1.47 8.36
C LYS A 702 -38.43 2.55 7.47
N SER A 703 -37.12 2.44 7.24
CA SER A 703 -36.22 3.22 6.38
C SER A 703 -35.61 4.53 6.95
N GLY A 704 -35.48 4.66 8.27
CA GLY A 704 -34.62 5.67 8.93
C GLY A 704 -35.06 7.13 8.74
N PHE A 705 -36.34 7.37 8.40
CA PHE A 705 -36.82 8.69 7.99
C PHE A 705 -36.94 9.71 9.15
N ASN A 706 -37.04 9.24 10.39
CA ASN A 706 -37.16 10.07 11.59
C ASN A 706 -35.87 10.06 12.44
N GLY A 707 -35.11 8.97 12.41
CA GLY A 707 -33.78 8.80 12.99
C GLY A 707 -32.68 9.31 12.06
N ALA A 708 -32.07 8.42 11.28
CA ALA A 708 -30.87 8.73 10.50
C ALA A 708 -31.02 9.89 9.52
N ARG A 709 -32.18 10.08 8.89
CA ARG A 709 -32.40 11.26 8.04
C ARG A 709 -32.21 12.56 8.83
N LYS A 710 -32.73 12.63 10.05
CA LYS A 710 -32.62 13.82 10.91
C LYS A 710 -31.23 13.97 11.51
N ILE A 711 -30.56 12.86 11.82
CA ILE A 711 -29.14 12.85 12.21
C ILE A 711 -28.25 13.34 11.06
N GLY A 712 -28.51 12.90 9.83
CA GLY A 712 -27.75 13.28 8.63
C GLY A 712 -27.94 14.75 8.27
N GLU A 713 -29.20 15.22 8.22
CA GLU A 713 -29.53 16.64 8.07
C GLU A 713 -28.84 17.49 9.16
N TYR A 714 -28.91 17.08 10.43
CA TYR A 714 -28.24 17.76 11.56
C TYR A 714 -26.71 17.79 11.44
N LEU A 715 -26.07 16.66 11.11
CA LEU A 715 -24.61 16.57 11.00
C LEU A 715 -24.07 17.36 9.80
N VAL A 716 -24.82 17.45 8.69
CA VAL A 716 -24.47 18.31 7.55
C VAL A 716 -24.57 19.79 7.95
N ASP A 717 -25.56 20.19 8.75
CA ASP A 717 -25.68 21.57 9.26
C ASP A 717 -24.63 21.89 10.36
N TYR A 718 -24.24 20.92 11.18
CA TYR A 718 -23.31 21.09 12.32
C TYR A 718 -21.82 21.03 11.90
N LEU A 719 -21.47 20.13 10.97
CA LEU A 719 -20.08 19.86 10.55
C LEU A 719 -19.78 20.22 9.09
N GLY A 720 -20.82 20.36 8.26
CA GLY A 720 -20.69 20.56 6.80
C GLY A 720 -20.74 19.25 5.99
N LYS A 721 -20.78 19.39 4.67
CA LYS A 721 -20.65 18.26 3.71
C LYS A 721 -19.19 17.80 3.61
N ASP A 722 -18.99 16.51 3.31
CA ASP A 722 -17.67 15.86 3.30
C ASP A 722 -16.88 16.13 4.60
N SER A 723 -17.56 16.16 5.75
CA SER A 723 -16.96 16.49 7.05
C SER A 723 -16.45 15.27 7.82
N VAL A 724 -16.86 14.05 7.44
CA VAL A 724 -16.53 12.80 8.14
C VAL A 724 -15.46 12.01 7.36
N TYR A 725 -14.50 11.45 8.09
CA TYR A 725 -13.35 10.71 7.52
C TYR A 725 -13.75 9.36 6.94
N LEU A 726 -14.51 8.60 7.73
CA LEU A 726 -15.18 7.37 7.34
C LEU A 726 -16.45 7.19 8.18
N ILE A 727 -17.43 6.52 7.57
CA ILE A 727 -18.63 6.00 8.22
C ILE A 727 -18.51 4.48 8.22
N MET A 728 -18.69 3.85 9.37
CA MET A 728 -18.85 2.40 9.48
C MET A 728 -20.21 2.09 10.09
N ASP A 729 -20.94 1.18 9.46
CA ASP A 729 -22.30 0.82 9.79
C ASP A 729 -22.48 -0.70 9.75
N GLU A 730 -23.64 -1.16 10.19
CA GLU A 730 -24.03 -2.56 10.12
C GLU A 730 -23.89 -3.15 8.71
N GLY A 731 -23.63 -4.45 8.62
CA GLY A 731 -23.56 -5.14 7.34
C GLY A 731 -23.12 -6.58 7.47
N MET A 732 -22.48 -7.08 6.41
CA MET A 732 -21.98 -8.44 6.40
C MET A 732 -20.91 -8.65 7.48
N THR A 733 -20.87 -9.87 8.00
CA THR A 733 -19.94 -10.28 9.07
C THR A 733 -18.48 -10.24 8.59
N MET A 734 -17.60 -9.56 9.34
CA MET A 734 -16.18 -9.32 8.98
C MET A 734 -15.39 -10.59 8.64
N MET A 735 -15.70 -11.72 9.25
CA MET A 735 -15.19 -13.03 8.85
C MET A 735 -16.34 -13.90 8.33
N SER A 736 -16.17 -14.52 7.17
CA SER A 736 -17.13 -15.45 6.56
C SER A 736 -16.46 -16.69 5.98
N GLU A 737 -16.93 -17.88 6.33
CA GLU A 737 -16.45 -19.15 5.80
C GLU A 737 -17.23 -19.57 4.54
N MET A 738 -16.86 -18.97 3.41
CA MET A 738 -17.52 -19.13 2.12
C MET A 738 -16.55 -19.46 0.98
N PHE A 739 -17.08 -19.92 -0.17
CA PHE A 739 -16.34 -20.37 -1.36
C PHE A 739 -15.32 -21.53 -1.17
N GLY A 740 -15.00 -21.91 0.07
CA GLY A 740 -13.96 -22.88 0.41
C GLY A 740 -12.86 -22.29 1.31
N GLY A 741 -12.77 -20.96 1.39
CA GLY A 741 -11.79 -20.21 2.17
C GLY A 741 -12.41 -19.31 3.25
N HIS A 742 -11.69 -18.24 3.59
CA HIS A 742 -12.10 -17.26 4.59
C HIS A 742 -12.11 -15.86 3.96
N TYR A 743 -13.26 -15.20 4.03
CA TYR A 743 -13.53 -13.95 3.31
C TYR A 743 -13.97 -12.85 4.27
N GLY A 744 -13.46 -11.64 4.06
CA GLY A 744 -13.94 -10.42 4.71
C GLY A 744 -14.64 -9.55 3.68
N LEU A 745 -15.95 -9.71 3.54
CA LEU A 745 -16.73 -8.93 2.59
C LEU A 745 -17.20 -7.63 3.23
N ILE A 746 -16.69 -6.50 2.74
CA ILE A 746 -17.09 -5.15 3.19
C ILE A 746 -18.05 -4.60 2.14
N MET A 747 -19.28 -4.21 2.50
CA MET A 747 -20.15 -3.65 1.47
C MET A 747 -19.78 -2.19 1.24
N THR A 748 -19.27 -1.88 0.04
CA THR A 748 -18.89 -0.52 -0.40
C THR A 748 -19.99 0.15 -1.20
N GLY A 749 -21.10 -0.54 -1.47
CA GLY A 749 -22.29 -0.02 -2.13
C GLY A 749 -23.56 -0.74 -1.67
N GLU A 750 -24.70 -0.19 -2.07
CA GLU A 750 -26.05 -0.69 -1.80
C GLU A 750 -26.90 -0.63 -3.07
N LYS A 751 -27.92 -1.49 -3.13
CA LYS A 751 -28.95 -1.44 -4.17
C LYS A 751 -29.81 -0.18 -4.07
N GLY A 752 -30.41 0.24 -5.18
CA GLY A 752 -31.46 1.26 -5.16
C GLY A 752 -32.79 0.71 -4.62
N TYR A 753 -33.80 1.57 -4.47
CA TYR A 753 -35.07 1.24 -3.83
C TYR A 753 -36.25 1.89 -4.55
N HIS A 754 -37.32 1.12 -4.81
CA HIS A 754 -38.59 1.69 -5.27
C HIS A 754 -39.79 0.81 -4.92
N ASP A 755 -40.62 1.26 -3.97
CA ASP A 755 -41.94 0.67 -3.75
C ASP A 755 -42.96 1.21 -4.75
N LEU A 756 -43.70 0.32 -5.41
CA LEU A 756 -44.89 0.67 -6.19
C LEU A 756 -46.16 0.39 -5.37
N LYS A 757 -47.05 1.37 -5.30
CA LYS A 757 -48.45 1.19 -4.90
C LYS A 757 -49.32 1.14 -6.15
N VAL A 758 -50.04 0.04 -6.31
CA VAL A 758 -50.92 -0.22 -7.46
C VAL A 758 -52.34 -0.32 -6.95
N SER A 759 -53.26 0.51 -7.45
CA SER A 759 -54.67 0.52 -7.04
C SER A 759 -55.61 0.37 -8.23
N ILE A 760 -56.67 -0.43 -8.08
CA ILE A 760 -57.73 -0.59 -9.08
C ILE A 760 -59.06 -0.21 -8.44
N VAL A 761 -59.62 0.91 -8.91
CA VAL A 761 -60.88 1.49 -8.44
C VAL A 761 -61.98 1.19 -9.44
N THR A 762 -63.10 0.65 -8.94
CA THR A 762 -64.28 0.27 -9.73
C THR A 762 -65.57 0.62 -8.97
N PRO A 763 -66.74 0.69 -9.64
CA PRO A 763 -68.01 1.03 -8.96
C PRO A 763 -68.48 0.03 -7.89
N GLY A 764 -67.92 -1.18 -7.86
CA GLY A 764 -68.37 -2.29 -6.99
C GLY A 764 -69.74 -2.85 -7.38
N GLY A 765 -70.36 -3.62 -6.48
CA GLY A 765 -71.68 -4.22 -6.70
C GLY A 765 -72.06 -5.32 -5.71
N HIS A 766 -73.23 -5.93 -5.90
CA HIS A 766 -73.68 -7.09 -5.11
C HIS A 766 -73.25 -8.39 -5.79
N SER A 767 -72.66 -9.35 -5.06
CA SER A 767 -72.05 -10.55 -5.67
C SER A 767 -73.02 -11.47 -6.42
N SER A 768 -74.35 -11.31 -6.27
CA SER A 768 -75.35 -12.04 -7.06
C SER A 768 -75.63 -11.45 -8.45
N LEU A 769 -75.11 -10.26 -8.75
CA LEU A 769 -75.20 -9.58 -10.05
C LEU A 769 -73.81 -9.06 -10.45
N PRO A 770 -72.82 -9.94 -10.65
CA PRO A 770 -71.45 -9.53 -10.91
C PRO A 770 -71.29 -8.92 -12.31
N ARG A 771 -70.39 -7.94 -12.42
CA ARG A 771 -69.83 -7.53 -13.71
C ARG A 771 -68.94 -8.64 -14.27
N LYS A 772 -68.63 -8.58 -15.57
CA LYS A 772 -67.80 -9.56 -16.29
C LYS A 772 -66.45 -9.85 -15.60
N HIS A 773 -65.86 -8.84 -14.97
CA HIS A 773 -64.63 -8.94 -14.18
C HIS A 773 -64.80 -8.12 -12.89
N THR A 774 -64.10 -8.52 -11.81
CA THR A 774 -64.01 -7.78 -10.53
C THR A 774 -62.68 -7.07 -10.42
N SER A 775 -62.61 -6.04 -9.58
CA SER A 775 -61.36 -5.34 -9.21
C SER A 775 -60.26 -6.30 -8.72
N ILE A 776 -60.60 -7.31 -7.90
CA ILE A 776 -59.67 -8.38 -7.50
C ILE A 776 -59.17 -9.15 -8.73
N GLY A 777 -60.06 -9.60 -9.62
CA GLY A 777 -59.66 -10.36 -10.81
C GLY A 777 -58.80 -9.55 -11.80
N MET A 778 -59.02 -8.23 -11.89
CA MET A 778 -58.17 -7.32 -12.64
C MET A 778 -56.78 -7.17 -12.00
N MET A 779 -56.73 -7.04 -10.66
CA MET A 779 -55.48 -6.92 -9.91
C MET A 779 -54.66 -8.22 -9.99
N SER A 780 -55.28 -9.39 -9.76
CA SER A 780 -54.61 -10.68 -9.91
C SER A 780 -54.06 -10.89 -11.32
N PHE A 781 -54.77 -10.42 -12.36
CA PHE A 781 -54.23 -10.48 -13.72
C PHE A 781 -52.97 -9.61 -13.88
N PHE A 782 -52.96 -8.37 -13.37
CA PHE A 782 -51.77 -7.53 -13.40
C PHE A 782 -50.61 -8.16 -12.62
N LEU A 783 -50.84 -8.49 -11.35
CA LEU A 783 -49.82 -9.00 -10.43
C LEU A 783 -49.19 -10.30 -10.94
N SER A 784 -49.98 -11.31 -11.30
CA SER A 784 -49.42 -12.59 -11.79
C SER A 784 -48.70 -12.48 -13.14
N ASN A 785 -48.97 -11.44 -13.94
CA ASN A 785 -48.17 -11.16 -15.15
C ASN A 785 -46.87 -10.39 -14.83
N TYR A 786 -46.91 -9.47 -13.86
CA TYR A 786 -45.78 -8.67 -13.42
C TYR A 786 -44.73 -9.50 -12.66
N GLU A 787 -45.20 -10.39 -11.78
CA GLU A 787 -44.39 -11.32 -10.98
C GLU A 787 -43.67 -12.36 -11.85
N PHE A 788 -44.37 -12.90 -12.85
CA PHE A 788 -43.87 -13.98 -13.72
C PHE A 788 -42.75 -13.53 -14.67
N GLU A 789 -42.73 -12.27 -15.10
CA GLU A 789 -41.61 -11.70 -15.86
C GLU A 789 -40.56 -11.18 -14.86
N GLY A 790 -39.47 -11.92 -14.62
CA GLY A 790 -38.36 -11.46 -13.77
C GLY A 790 -37.61 -10.26 -14.35
N TYR A 791 -36.59 -9.76 -13.65
CA TYR A 791 -35.65 -8.79 -14.23
C TYR A 791 -34.49 -9.53 -14.89
N THR A 792 -33.90 -8.95 -15.94
CA THR A 792 -32.66 -9.49 -16.53
C THR A 792 -31.48 -9.15 -15.61
N PRO A 793 -30.66 -10.12 -15.18
CA PRO A 793 -29.44 -9.85 -14.44
C PRO A 793 -28.46 -8.98 -15.23
N VAL A 794 -27.77 -8.06 -14.55
CA VAL A 794 -26.79 -7.12 -15.13
C VAL A 794 -25.56 -7.01 -14.22
N LEU A 795 -24.37 -7.11 -14.83
CA LEU A 795 -23.08 -6.89 -14.18
C LEU A 795 -22.37 -5.68 -14.82
N THR A 796 -22.57 -4.49 -14.25
CA THR A 796 -21.77 -3.30 -14.59
C THR A 796 -20.36 -3.40 -13.99
N GLU A 797 -19.42 -2.60 -14.48
CA GLU A 797 -18.04 -2.56 -13.93
C GLU A 797 -17.94 -1.83 -12.59
N GLU A 798 -18.94 -1.02 -12.28
CA GLU A 798 -19.13 -0.29 -11.03
C GLU A 798 -19.74 -1.18 -9.93
N ASN A 799 -20.47 -2.25 -10.29
CA ASN A 799 -21.13 -3.12 -9.33
C ASN A 799 -20.07 -3.77 -8.40
N PRO A 800 -20.11 -3.51 -7.07
CA PRO A 800 -19.05 -3.99 -6.17
C PRO A 800 -18.84 -5.51 -6.18
N ILE A 801 -19.86 -6.33 -6.50
CA ILE A 801 -19.70 -7.80 -6.57
C ILE A 801 -18.66 -8.24 -7.61
N PHE A 802 -18.40 -7.41 -8.64
CA PHE A 802 -17.36 -7.67 -9.63
C PHE A 802 -15.99 -7.78 -8.93
N ARG A 803 -15.71 -6.88 -7.99
CA ARG A 803 -14.46 -6.81 -7.22
C ARG A 803 -14.35 -8.00 -6.24
N THR A 804 -15.45 -8.44 -5.64
CA THR A 804 -15.50 -9.69 -4.85
C THR A 804 -14.95 -10.88 -5.64
N TYR A 805 -15.41 -11.05 -6.88
CA TYR A 805 -14.98 -12.16 -7.73
C TYR A 805 -13.54 -11.96 -8.22
N GLU A 806 -13.14 -10.75 -8.62
CA GLU A 806 -11.73 -10.45 -8.96
C GLU A 806 -10.78 -10.78 -7.80
N CYS A 807 -11.15 -10.44 -6.56
CA CYS A 807 -10.41 -10.82 -5.34
C CYS A 807 -10.33 -12.33 -5.12
N MET A 808 -11.43 -13.05 -5.28
CA MET A 808 -11.44 -14.51 -5.24
C MET A 808 -10.50 -15.11 -6.31
N ALA A 809 -10.56 -14.63 -7.56
CA ALA A 809 -9.74 -15.16 -8.65
C ALA A 809 -8.24 -14.82 -8.53
N GLU A 810 -7.87 -13.65 -8.01
CA GLU A 810 -6.46 -13.32 -7.74
C GLU A 810 -5.93 -14.03 -6.50
N GLN A 811 -6.68 -14.06 -5.39
CA GLN A 811 -6.13 -14.47 -4.09
C GLN A 811 -6.45 -15.91 -3.65
N ASP A 812 -7.52 -16.54 -4.11
CA ASP A 812 -7.89 -17.90 -3.66
C ASP A 812 -7.38 -18.98 -4.61
N ASN A 813 -6.39 -19.75 -4.18
CA ASN A 813 -5.74 -20.77 -5.03
C ASN A 813 -6.69 -21.92 -5.42
N GLU A 814 -7.72 -22.20 -4.62
CA GLU A 814 -8.66 -23.31 -4.84
C GLU A 814 -9.66 -23.05 -5.99
N VAL A 815 -9.76 -21.80 -6.45
CA VAL A 815 -10.63 -21.42 -7.58
C VAL A 815 -10.17 -22.11 -8.86
N ASP A 816 -11.08 -22.88 -9.48
CA ASP A 816 -10.81 -23.62 -10.72
C ASP A 816 -10.21 -22.71 -11.81
N LYS A 817 -9.27 -23.27 -12.58
CA LYS A 817 -8.49 -22.52 -13.58
C LYS A 817 -9.36 -21.92 -14.70
N SER A 818 -10.48 -22.57 -15.07
CA SER A 818 -11.40 -22.01 -16.06
C SER A 818 -12.22 -20.85 -15.48
N ILE A 819 -12.75 -21.01 -14.27
CA ILE A 819 -13.50 -19.96 -13.54
C ILE A 819 -12.62 -18.74 -13.27
N ARG A 820 -11.38 -18.96 -12.80
CA ARG A 820 -10.34 -17.92 -12.64
C ARG A 820 -10.08 -17.18 -13.95
N SER A 821 -9.95 -17.88 -15.07
CA SER A 821 -9.73 -17.26 -16.38
C SER A 821 -10.93 -16.41 -16.83
N ILE A 822 -12.16 -16.92 -16.63
CA ILE A 822 -13.41 -16.20 -16.91
C ILE A 822 -13.46 -14.89 -16.11
N ILE A 823 -13.26 -14.96 -14.79
CA ILE A 823 -13.29 -13.78 -13.91
C ILE A 823 -12.24 -12.75 -14.32
N LEU A 824 -10.99 -13.16 -14.50
CA LEU A 824 -9.89 -12.23 -14.78
C LEU A 824 -10.03 -11.54 -16.15
N ASN A 825 -10.72 -12.14 -17.12
CA ASN A 825 -10.95 -11.54 -18.44
C ASN A 825 -12.26 -10.74 -18.55
N ALA A 826 -13.22 -10.90 -17.63
CA ALA A 826 -14.57 -10.33 -17.71
C ALA A 826 -14.68 -8.79 -17.81
N ARG A 827 -13.61 -8.02 -17.52
CA ARG A 827 -13.60 -6.56 -17.80
C ARG A 827 -13.28 -6.23 -19.27
N ALA A 828 -12.48 -7.06 -19.94
CA ALA A 828 -12.04 -6.84 -21.31
C ALA A 828 -12.85 -7.64 -22.35
N ASP A 829 -13.42 -8.78 -21.94
CA ASP A 829 -14.19 -9.69 -22.80
C ASP A 829 -15.65 -9.81 -22.32
N LEU A 830 -16.58 -9.58 -23.25
CA LEU A 830 -18.03 -9.67 -23.02
C LEU A 830 -18.53 -11.12 -22.92
N GLU A 831 -17.84 -12.10 -23.53
CA GLU A 831 -18.19 -13.52 -23.39
C GLU A 831 -17.81 -14.02 -21.99
N ALA A 832 -16.57 -13.77 -21.54
CA ALA A 832 -16.16 -13.99 -20.15
C ALA A 832 -17.06 -13.26 -19.14
N ARG A 833 -17.51 -12.02 -19.42
CA ARG A 833 -18.46 -11.28 -18.58
C ARG A 833 -19.85 -11.93 -18.52
N SER A 834 -20.31 -12.48 -19.64
CA SER A 834 -21.57 -13.25 -19.72
C SER A 834 -21.49 -14.52 -18.87
N GLU A 835 -20.40 -15.28 -18.94
CA GLU A 835 -20.22 -16.47 -18.11
C GLU A 835 -20.06 -16.12 -16.62
N LEU A 836 -19.34 -15.05 -16.28
CA LEU A 836 -19.28 -14.55 -14.90
C LEU A 836 -20.66 -14.15 -14.36
N LEU A 837 -21.46 -13.45 -15.16
CA LEU A 837 -22.84 -13.09 -14.79
C LEU A 837 -23.70 -14.31 -14.47
N LYS A 838 -23.57 -15.41 -15.24
CA LYS A 838 -24.25 -16.69 -14.93
C LYS A 838 -23.78 -17.26 -13.60
N LEU A 839 -22.47 -17.34 -13.38
CA LEU A 839 -21.88 -17.89 -12.14
C LEU A 839 -22.29 -17.12 -10.88
N ILE A 840 -22.51 -15.79 -10.98
CA ILE A 840 -23.08 -14.99 -9.88
C ILE A 840 -24.58 -15.26 -9.73
N ASN A 841 -25.32 -15.30 -10.84
CA ASN A 841 -26.77 -15.49 -10.85
C ASN A 841 -27.23 -16.90 -10.41
N GLU A 842 -26.39 -17.93 -10.62
CA GLU A 842 -26.63 -19.30 -10.14
C GLU A 842 -26.33 -19.46 -8.64
N ASN A 843 -25.59 -18.54 -8.02
CA ASN A 843 -25.30 -18.58 -6.58
C ASN A 843 -26.43 -17.91 -5.77
N PRO A 844 -27.18 -18.65 -4.92
CA PRO A 844 -28.32 -18.08 -4.20
C PRO A 844 -27.99 -16.91 -3.27
N LEU A 845 -26.75 -16.84 -2.75
CA LEU A 845 -26.32 -15.77 -1.86
C LEU A 845 -26.04 -14.46 -2.61
N PHE A 846 -25.57 -14.54 -3.86
CA PHE A 846 -25.13 -13.38 -4.64
C PHE A 846 -26.01 -13.04 -5.85
N ARG A 847 -26.98 -13.89 -6.22
CA ARG A 847 -27.89 -13.64 -7.35
C ARG A 847 -28.50 -12.23 -7.36
N TYR A 848 -29.06 -11.79 -6.24
CA TYR A 848 -29.69 -10.48 -6.13
C TYR A 848 -28.70 -9.30 -6.00
N THR A 849 -27.39 -9.53 -6.10
CA THR A 849 -26.40 -8.44 -6.34
C THR A 849 -26.31 -8.04 -7.81
N VAL A 850 -26.75 -8.91 -8.74
CA VAL A 850 -26.79 -8.63 -10.19
C VAL A 850 -28.22 -8.53 -10.74
N GLU A 851 -29.24 -9.08 -10.07
CA GLU A 851 -30.65 -8.97 -10.48
C GLU A 851 -31.43 -7.95 -9.63
N THR A 852 -32.23 -7.08 -10.26
CA THR A 852 -33.25 -6.27 -9.56
C THR A 852 -34.33 -7.20 -9.01
N SER A 853 -34.51 -7.20 -7.68
CA SER A 853 -35.51 -8.06 -7.04
C SER A 853 -36.89 -7.39 -7.03
N GLN A 854 -37.94 -8.20 -6.98
CA GLN A 854 -39.32 -7.77 -6.79
C GLN A 854 -40.03 -8.68 -5.79
N ALA A 855 -40.89 -8.11 -4.95
CA ALA A 855 -41.77 -8.85 -4.05
C ALA A 855 -43.15 -8.18 -4.02
N ILE A 856 -44.22 -8.95 -3.81
CA ILE A 856 -45.60 -8.43 -3.70
C ILE A 856 -46.06 -8.68 -2.25
N ASP A 857 -45.75 -7.73 -1.38
CA ASP A 857 -45.73 -7.95 0.06
C ASP A 857 -47.11 -7.75 0.70
N VAL A 858 -47.93 -6.83 0.16
CA VAL A 858 -49.22 -6.46 0.72
C VAL A 858 -50.29 -6.38 -0.36
N ILE A 859 -51.46 -6.98 -0.12
CA ILE A 859 -52.66 -6.85 -0.96
C ILE A 859 -53.88 -6.61 -0.06
N HIS A 860 -54.68 -5.60 -0.39
CA HIS A 860 -55.92 -5.25 0.29
C HIS A 860 -57.10 -5.22 -0.67
N GLY A 861 -58.21 -5.88 -0.31
CA GLY A 861 -59.48 -5.77 -1.06
C GLY A 861 -60.56 -6.76 -0.64
N GLY A 862 -61.77 -6.24 -0.40
CA GLY A 862 -62.98 -7.04 -0.11
C GLY A 862 -63.42 -6.99 1.35
N ASP A 863 -64.61 -6.43 1.61
CA ASP A 863 -65.13 -6.23 2.97
C ASP A 863 -65.97 -7.43 3.46
N LYS A 864 -66.62 -8.16 2.54
CA LYS A 864 -67.52 -9.29 2.83
C LYS A 864 -67.85 -10.09 1.57
N VAL A 865 -68.13 -11.39 1.74
CA VAL A 865 -68.38 -12.36 0.65
C VAL A 865 -69.48 -11.97 -0.36
N ASN A 866 -70.50 -11.20 0.05
CA ASN A 866 -71.60 -10.77 -0.82
C ASN A 866 -71.45 -9.35 -1.42
N SER A 867 -70.28 -8.72 -1.27
CA SER A 867 -69.94 -7.41 -1.84
C SER A 867 -68.77 -7.52 -2.81
N ILE A 868 -68.88 -6.89 -3.98
CA ILE A 868 -67.77 -6.76 -4.93
C ILE A 868 -66.99 -5.50 -4.55
N PRO A 869 -65.69 -5.61 -4.18
CA PRO A 869 -64.91 -4.48 -3.68
C PRO A 869 -64.77 -3.35 -4.71
N ARG A 870 -64.86 -2.11 -4.21
CA ARG A 870 -64.65 -0.91 -5.02
C ARG A 870 -63.18 -0.66 -5.29
N ASN A 871 -62.37 -0.60 -4.24
CA ASN A 871 -60.91 -0.49 -4.34
C ASN A 871 -60.24 -1.83 -4.07
N VAL A 872 -59.17 -2.10 -4.78
CA VAL A 872 -58.18 -3.15 -4.47
C VAL A 872 -56.80 -2.51 -4.65
N THR A 873 -55.94 -2.61 -3.64
CA THR A 873 -54.59 -2.03 -3.64
C THR A 873 -53.56 -3.12 -3.36
N ALA A 874 -52.40 -3.03 -4.01
CA ALA A 874 -51.24 -3.86 -3.77
C ALA A 874 -49.99 -2.98 -3.60
N LEU A 875 -49.06 -3.40 -2.74
CA LEU A 875 -47.72 -2.83 -2.59
C LEU A 875 -46.69 -3.84 -3.13
N ILE A 876 -45.67 -3.33 -3.83
CA ILE A 876 -44.66 -4.14 -4.51
C ILE A 876 -43.28 -3.54 -4.23
N ASN A 877 -42.46 -4.17 -3.38
CA ASN A 877 -41.09 -3.74 -3.12
C ASN A 877 -40.14 -4.10 -4.27
N HIS A 878 -39.15 -3.23 -4.51
CA HIS A 878 -38.03 -3.50 -5.41
C HIS A 878 -36.70 -3.04 -4.79
N ARG A 879 -35.68 -3.90 -4.85
CA ARG A 879 -34.27 -3.51 -4.63
C ARG A 879 -33.53 -3.56 -5.96
N ILE A 880 -32.99 -2.44 -6.39
CA ILE A 880 -32.55 -2.16 -7.77
C ILE A 880 -31.06 -2.43 -7.94
N THR A 881 -30.67 -3.22 -8.94
CA THR A 881 -29.26 -3.56 -9.22
C THR A 881 -28.51 -2.43 -9.93
N TYR A 882 -27.18 -2.42 -9.86
CA TYR A 882 -26.35 -1.48 -10.62
C TYR A 882 -26.55 -1.69 -12.13
N GLY A 883 -26.79 -0.60 -12.85
CA GLY A 883 -27.24 -0.64 -14.26
C GLY A 883 -28.76 -0.72 -14.44
N ASN A 884 -29.55 -0.63 -13.36
CA ASN A 884 -30.99 -0.34 -13.38
C ASN A 884 -31.25 0.93 -12.54
N SER A 885 -32.43 1.52 -12.66
CA SER A 885 -32.89 2.72 -11.94
C SER A 885 -34.38 2.61 -11.58
N PRO A 886 -34.96 3.51 -10.74
CA PRO A 886 -36.40 3.56 -10.46
C PRO A 886 -37.27 3.64 -11.73
N GLU A 887 -36.84 4.34 -12.79
CA GLU A 887 -37.61 4.36 -14.04
C GLU A 887 -37.61 2.99 -14.75
N THR A 888 -36.61 2.12 -14.51
CA THR A 888 -36.62 0.71 -15.00
C THR A 888 -37.75 -0.10 -14.36
N VAL A 889 -38.10 0.21 -13.10
CA VAL A 889 -39.24 -0.36 -12.38
C VAL A 889 -40.56 0.19 -12.95
N ILE A 890 -40.64 1.51 -13.14
CA ILE A 890 -41.82 2.18 -13.74
C ILE A 890 -42.09 1.69 -15.16
N ASP A 891 -41.08 1.51 -16.02
CA ASP A 891 -41.27 1.03 -17.39
C ASP A 891 -41.82 -0.40 -17.46
N LYS A 892 -41.38 -1.28 -16.55
CA LYS A 892 -41.97 -2.62 -16.39
C LYS A 892 -43.44 -2.52 -15.99
N ALA A 893 -43.75 -1.72 -14.97
CA ALA A 893 -45.11 -1.51 -14.50
C ALA A 893 -46.00 -0.93 -15.61
N ARG A 894 -45.52 0.09 -16.32
CA ARG A 894 -46.14 0.74 -17.49
C ARG A 894 -46.51 -0.28 -18.58
N ARG A 895 -45.59 -1.21 -18.94
CA ARG A 895 -45.88 -2.29 -19.91
C ARG A 895 -47.04 -3.19 -19.47
N PHE A 896 -47.07 -3.62 -18.20
CA PHE A 896 -48.12 -4.53 -17.69
C PHE A 896 -49.45 -3.83 -17.40
N ALA A 897 -49.41 -2.58 -16.95
CA ALA A 897 -50.58 -1.76 -16.73
C ALA A 897 -51.31 -1.45 -18.05
N ILE A 898 -50.57 -1.13 -19.13
CA ILE A 898 -51.16 -0.89 -20.46
C ILE A 898 -51.82 -2.16 -21.01
N LYS A 899 -51.24 -3.36 -20.81
CA LYS A 899 -51.88 -4.65 -21.16
C LYS A 899 -53.19 -4.83 -20.38
N THR A 900 -53.16 -4.62 -19.07
CA THR A 900 -54.28 -4.79 -18.13
C THR A 900 -55.43 -3.84 -18.44
N ALA A 901 -55.14 -2.54 -18.58
CA ALA A 901 -56.12 -1.50 -18.84
C ALA A 901 -56.87 -1.71 -20.17
N ARG A 902 -56.15 -2.10 -21.23
CA ARG A 902 -56.73 -2.44 -22.54
C ARG A 902 -57.56 -3.73 -22.52
N LEU A 903 -57.20 -4.73 -21.72
CA LEU A 903 -57.93 -6.00 -21.62
C LEU A 903 -59.28 -5.84 -20.90
N PHE A 904 -59.32 -4.97 -19.88
CA PHE A 904 -60.49 -4.78 -19.02
C PHE A 904 -61.31 -3.52 -19.31
N ASP A 905 -60.88 -2.70 -20.28
CA ASP A 905 -61.53 -1.43 -20.67
C ASP A 905 -61.67 -0.48 -19.45
N ILE A 906 -60.55 -0.22 -18.78
CA ILE A 906 -60.42 0.70 -17.63
C ILE A 906 -59.39 1.80 -17.92
N GLY A 907 -59.52 2.94 -17.22
CA GLY A 907 -58.54 4.02 -17.27
C GLY A 907 -57.19 3.62 -16.69
N LEU A 908 -56.16 4.42 -16.96
CA LEU A 908 -54.80 4.20 -16.47
C LEU A 908 -54.09 5.54 -16.19
N THR A 909 -53.58 5.68 -14.97
CA THR A 909 -52.70 6.78 -14.56
C THR A 909 -51.45 6.21 -13.90
N ILE A 910 -50.26 6.73 -14.25
CA ILE A 910 -48.97 6.31 -13.70
C ILE A 910 -48.22 7.57 -13.23
N LYS A 911 -47.80 7.59 -11.97
CA LYS A 911 -47.37 8.82 -11.26
C LYS A 911 -48.43 9.93 -11.48
N SER A 912 -48.13 10.96 -12.27
CA SER A 912 -49.06 12.03 -12.64
C SER A 912 -49.55 11.99 -14.10
N GLU A 913 -49.12 10.99 -14.89
CA GLU A 913 -49.44 10.86 -16.32
C GLU A 913 -50.74 10.07 -16.53
N VAL A 914 -51.73 10.67 -17.20
CA VAL A 914 -52.97 9.99 -17.61
C VAL A 914 -52.77 9.33 -18.99
N ILE A 915 -52.55 8.02 -19.00
CA ILE A 915 -52.31 7.23 -20.21
C ILE A 915 -53.63 6.85 -20.89
N PHE A 916 -54.65 6.47 -20.10
CA PHE A 916 -56.02 6.25 -20.57
C PHE A 916 -57.02 6.93 -19.60
N PRO A 917 -58.05 7.63 -20.09
CA PRO A 917 -59.06 8.25 -19.23
C PRO A 917 -59.90 7.20 -18.49
N GLU A 918 -60.46 7.57 -17.33
CA GLU A 918 -61.39 6.72 -16.57
C GLU A 918 -62.58 6.27 -17.43
N THR A 919 -63.01 5.02 -17.26
CA THR A 919 -64.16 4.43 -17.95
C THR A 919 -65.27 4.06 -16.96
N SER A 920 -66.45 3.69 -17.48
CA SER A 920 -67.54 3.18 -16.66
C SER A 920 -67.27 1.81 -15.99
N ASN A 921 -66.13 1.16 -16.30
CA ASN A 921 -65.65 -0.04 -15.64
C ASN A 921 -64.71 0.26 -14.46
N GLY A 922 -63.94 1.36 -14.53
CA GLY A 922 -63.03 1.80 -13.48
C GLY A 922 -61.74 2.45 -13.99
N GLN A 923 -60.76 2.54 -13.10
CA GLN A 923 -59.42 3.09 -13.35
C GLN A 923 -58.36 2.30 -12.57
N MET A 924 -57.19 2.15 -13.19
CA MET A 924 -55.96 1.68 -12.58
C MET A 924 -55.02 2.86 -12.30
N LEU A 925 -54.44 2.88 -11.10
CA LEU A 925 -53.48 3.87 -10.64
C LEU A 925 -52.17 3.14 -10.27
N ILE A 926 -51.03 3.69 -10.67
CA ILE A 926 -49.70 3.28 -10.18
C ILE A 926 -48.98 4.52 -9.67
N GLU A 927 -48.55 4.49 -8.41
CA GLU A 927 -47.90 5.58 -7.71
C GLU A 927 -46.69 5.06 -6.91
N SER A 928 -45.69 5.92 -6.66
CA SER A 928 -44.58 5.60 -5.75
C SER A 928 -45.08 5.63 -4.32
N TYR A 929 -44.85 4.57 -3.54
CA TYR A 929 -45.39 4.46 -2.17
C TYR A 929 -44.53 5.19 -1.12
N LYS A 930 -43.20 5.06 -1.25
CA LYS A 930 -42.16 5.74 -0.46
C LYS A 930 -41.18 6.43 -1.42
N GLU A 931 -40.18 7.12 -0.89
CA GLU A 931 -39.16 7.85 -1.68
C GLU A 931 -38.32 6.90 -2.57
N GLU A 932 -38.13 7.29 -3.83
CA GLU A 932 -37.32 6.56 -4.83
C GLU A 932 -35.82 6.77 -4.55
N LEU A 933 -35.03 5.70 -4.63
CA LEU A 933 -33.56 5.73 -4.41
C LEU A 933 -32.82 5.07 -5.58
N GLU A 934 -31.84 5.77 -6.13
CA GLU A 934 -30.86 5.18 -7.05
C GLU A 934 -29.88 4.26 -6.29
N THR A 935 -29.06 3.48 -7.00
CA THR A 935 -27.98 2.71 -6.37
C THR A 935 -26.97 3.63 -5.69
N ALA A 936 -26.44 3.23 -4.54
CA ALA A 936 -25.50 4.06 -3.78
C ALA A 936 -24.21 4.35 -4.55
N LYS A 937 -23.58 5.49 -4.25
CA LYS A 937 -22.20 5.74 -4.71
C LYS A 937 -21.26 4.69 -4.11
N VAL A 938 -20.39 4.12 -4.95
CA VAL A 938 -19.42 3.12 -4.50
C VAL A 938 -18.30 3.78 -3.73
N THR A 939 -18.10 3.34 -2.49
CA THR A 939 -16.99 3.74 -1.63
C THR A 939 -15.65 3.27 -2.20
N PRO A 940 -14.60 4.11 -2.22
CA PRO A 940 -13.28 3.73 -2.71
C PRO A 940 -12.69 2.50 -1.99
N ASP A 941 -12.23 1.53 -2.77
CA ASP A 941 -11.57 0.30 -2.30
C ASP A 941 -10.03 0.42 -2.32
N TYR A 942 -9.50 1.63 -2.13
CA TYR A 942 -8.07 1.91 -2.21
C TYR A 942 -7.63 3.09 -1.33
N GLY A 943 -6.37 3.04 -0.88
CA GLY A 943 -5.71 4.10 -0.13
C GLY A 943 -6.00 4.11 1.37
N GLU A 944 -5.44 5.10 2.07
CA GLU A 944 -5.31 5.18 3.54
C GLU A 944 -6.58 4.79 4.32
N VAL A 945 -7.78 5.15 3.86
CA VAL A 945 -9.05 4.83 4.56
C VAL A 945 -9.41 3.35 4.42
N TRP A 946 -9.34 2.81 3.20
CA TRP A 946 -9.51 1.38 2.94
C TRP A 946 -8.43 0.56 3.66
N ASP A 947 -7.17 1.00 3.61
CA ASP A 947 -6.04 0.36 4.29
C ASP A 947 -6.11 0.49 5.82
N SER A 948 -6.89 1.44 6.35
CA SER A 948 -7.23 1.55 7.78
C SER A 948 -8.25 0.49 8.20
N VAL A 949 -9.36 0.36 7.48
CA VAL A 949 -10.41 -0.61 7.79
C VAL A 949 -9.90 -2.04 7.58
N THR A 950 -9.44 -2.35 6.37
CA THR A 950 -8.99 -3.70 6.01
C THR A 950 -7.74 -4.13 6.78
N GLY A 951 -6.84 -3.21 7.06
CA GLY A 951 -5.61 -3.52 7.80
C GLY A 951 -5.84 -3.82 9.28
N ASN A 952 -6.85 -3.19 9.91
CA ASN A 952 -7.29 -3.57 11.25
C ASN A 952 -8.05 -4.90 11.23
N MET A 953 -8.96 -5.13 10.27
CA MET A 953 -9.66 -6.41 10.11
C MET A 953 -8.68 -7.57 9.94
N ARG A 954 -7.68 -7.43 9.05
CA ARG A 954 -6.69 -8.48 8.77
C ARG A 954 -5.90 -8.86 10.01
N SER A 955 -5.42 -7.89 10.79
CA SER A 955 -4.69 -8.18 12.03
C SER A 955 -5.60 -8.76 13.12
N PHE A 956 -6.81 -8.23 13.28
CA PHE A 956 -7.74 -8.72 14.31
C PHE A 956 -8.10 -10.20 14.07
N TYR A 957 -8.46 -10.57 12.85
CA TYR A 957 -8.81 -11.96 12.54
C TYR A 957 -7.62 -12.91 12.43
N GLU A 958 -6.50 -12.50 11.83
CA GLU A 958 -5.35 -13.39 11.67
C GLU A 958 -4.45 -13.49 12.91
N ASP A 959 -4.38 -12.47 13.78
CA ASP A 959 -3.44 -12.44 14.91
C ASP A 959 -4.12 -12.53 16.29
N GLU A 960 -5.37 -12.08 16.44
CA GLU A 960 -6.06 -12.03 17.75
C GLU A 960 -7.17 -13.10 17.88
N VAL A 961 -8.09 -13.20 16.91
CA VAL A 961 -9.26 -14.10 16.99
C VAL A 961 -8.92 -15.54 16.54
N TYR A 962 -8.18 -15.71 15.44
CA TYR A 962 -7.85 -17.03 14.89
C TYR A 962 -6.34 -17.24 14.61
N PRO A 963 -5.41 -16.92 15.55
CA PRO A 963 -3.98 -17.01 15.30
C PRO A 963 -3.50 -18.38 14.81
N GLU A 964 -4.00 -19.49 15.37
CA GLU A 964 -3.61 -20.84 14.96
C GLU A 964 -4.01 -21.18 13.51
N LYS A 965 -5.09 -20.57 13.01
CA LYS A 965 -5.66 -20.81 11.67
C LYS A 965 -4.81 -20.17 10.56
N PHE A 966 -4.16 -19.04 10.86
CA PHE A 966 -3.44 -18.22 9.87
C PHE A 966 -1.91 -18.22 10.05
N THR A 967 -1.38 -18.37 11.27
CA THR A 967 0.08 -18.33 11.53
C THR A 967 0.90 -19.43 10.82
N GLN A 968 0.27 -20.53 10.40
CA GLN A 968 0.94 -21.62 9.68
C GLN A 968 0.80 -21.54 8.14
N GLY A 969 0.17 -20.49 7.61
CA GLY A 969 -0.09 -20.36 6.17
C GLY A 969 -1.07 -21.40 5.59
N GLN A 970 -1.79 -22.12 6.45
CA GLN A 970 -2.75 -23.16 6.07
C GLN A 970 -4.03 -22.60 5.42
N ALA A 971 -4.34 -21.33 5.69
CA ALA A 971 -5.49 -20.63 5.14
C ALA A 971 -5.13 -19.18 4.78
N LYS A 972 -5.90 -18.59 3.87
CA LYS A 972 -5.86 -17.15 3.52
C LYS A 972 -7.13 -16.47 4.01
N TYR A 973 -7.02 -15.24 4.49
CA TYR A 973 -8.16 -14.36 4.78
C TYR A 973 -8.22 -13.28 3.69
N ILE A 974 -9.21 -13.36 2.82
CA ILE A 974 -9.33 -12.54 1.61
C ILE A 974 -10.37 -11.45 1.88
N ILE A 975 -9.90 -10.23 2.11
CA ILE A 975 -10.77 -9.06 2.29
C ILE A 975 -11.08 -8.47 0.92
N ALA A 976 -12.37 -8.24 0.64
CA ALA A 976 -12.85 -7.76 -0.65
C ALA A 976 -14.05 -6.81 -0.50
N PRO A 977 -14.16 -5.76 -1.33
CA PRO A 977 -15.37 -4.94 -1.41
C PRO A 977 -16.48 -5.72 -2.10
N SER A 978 -17.73 -5.55 -1.65
CA SER A 978 -18.92 -6.26 -2.15
C SER A 978 -20.18 -5.36 -2.06
N LEU A 979 -21.36 -5.90 -2.40
CA LEU A 979 -22.62 -5.17 -2.52
C LEU A 979 -23.67 -5.63 -1.50
N MET A 980 -24.22 -4.69 -0.72
CA MET A 980 -25.37 -4.91 0.15
C MET A 980 -26.67 -4.95 -0.66
N THR A 981 -27.53 -5.94 -0.39
CA THR A 981 -28.83 -6.10 -1.05
C THR A 981 -29.99 -5.35 -0.37
N PRO A 982 -30.06 -5.18 0.96
CA PRO A 982 -30.89 -4.16 1.59
C PRO A 982 -30.22 -2.76 1.51
N ASN A 983 -30.82 -1.80 2.20
CA ASN A 983 -30.27 -0.47 2.48
C ASN A 983 -30.27 -0.31 3.99
N THR A 984 -29.28 0.38 4.55
CA THR A 984 -29.22 0.74 5.98
C THR A 984 -29.49 2.23 6.17
N ASP A 985 -29.47 2.70 7.42
CA ASP A 985 -29.45 4.12 7.80
C ASP A 985 -28.43 4.97 7.01
N THR A 986 -27.32 4.38 6.53
CA THR A 986 -26.33 5.08 5.67
C THR A 986 -26.87 5.68 4.38
N ARG A 987 -28.04 5.25 3.88
CA ARG A 987 -28.73 5.89 2.75
C ARG A 987 -28.97 7.39 2.97
N HIS A 988 -28.96 7.84 4.23
CA HIS A 988 -29.15 9.24 4.64
C HIS A 988 -27.84 9.99 4.91
N TYR A 989 -26.67 9.33 4.84
CA TYR A 989 -25.36 9.90 5.22
C TYR A 989 -24.41 10.16 4.04
N TRP A 990 -24.84 9.97 2.79
CA TRP A 990 -24.00 10.13 1.59
C TRP A 990 -23.41 11.55 1.41
N ASP A 991 -23.98 12.57 2.04
CA ASP A 991 -23.45 13.95 2.02
C ASP A 991 -22.30 14.18 3.03
N LEU A 992 -22.07 13.27 3.98
CA LEU A 992 -21.08 13.42 5.06
C LEU A 992 -19.71 12.83 4.72
N SER A 993 -19.65 11.77 3.91
CA SER A 993 -18.39 11.13 3.50
C SER A 993 -18.55 10.29 2.23
N ASP A 994 -17.50 10.26 1.39
CA ASP A 994 -17.35 9.30 0.31
C ASP A 994 -16.89 7.90 0.79
N ASN A 995 -16.51 7.76 2.06
CA ASN A 995 -15.99 6.51 2.63
C ASN A 995 -17.02 5.88 3.58
N ILE A 996 -17.90 5.00 3.06
CA ILE A 996 -19.01 4.39 3.79
C ILE A 996 -18.92 2.86 3.71
N PHE A 997 -18.67 2.21 4.85
CA PHE A 997 -18.44 0.77 4.95
C PHE A 997 -19.55 0.09 5.76
N LYS A 998 -20.27 -0.85 5.14
CA LYS A 998 -21.22 -1.73 5.86
C LYS A 998 -20.54 -3.05 6.20
N VAL A 999 -20.13 -3.22 7.45
CA VAL A 999 -19.43 -4.42 7.91
C VAL A 999 -19.44 -4.51 9.44
N THR A 1000 -19.93 -5.64 9.98
CA THR A 1000 -20.06 -5.87 11.43
C THR A 1000 -19.02 -6.88 11.91
N PRO A 1001 -18.25 -6.62 12.99
CA PRO A 1001 -17.36 -7.63 13.58
C PRO A 1001 -18.13 -8.88 14.05
N GLY A 1002 -17.52 -10.04 13.89
CA GLY A 1002 -18.09 -11.36 14.16
C GLY A 1002 -17.59 -12.40 13.15
N THR A 1003 -18.07 -13.64 13.25
CA THR A 1003 -17.76 -14.71 12.30
C THR A 1003 -19.00 -15.45 11.82
N LEU A 1004 -19.24 -15.51 10.50
CA LEU A 1004 -20.24 -16.35 9.85
C LEU A 1004 -19.60 -17.71 9.50
N ARG A 1005 -19.92 -18.75 10.28
CA ARG A 1005 -19.31 -20.10 10.14
C ARG A 1005 -20.02 -20.93 9.07
N ARG A 1006 -19.31 -21.89 8.48
CA ARG A 1006 -19.82 -22.65 7.33
C ARG A 1006 -21.08 -23.45 7.69
N GLY A 1007 -22.22 -23.04 7.13
CA GLY A 1007 -23.51 -23.70 7.32
C GLY A 1007 -24.40 -23.06 8.40
N GLU A 1008 -23.95 -21.98 9.06
CA GLU A 1008 -24.85 -21.11 9.81
C GLU A 1008 -25.65 -20.22 8.84
N THR A 1009 -26.92 -20.00 9.13
CA THR A 1009 -27.77 -18.99 8.46
C THR A 1009 -27.99 -17.82 9.39
N LEU A 1010 -28.00 -16.60 8.83
CA LEU A 1010 -28.46 -15.41 9.53
C LEU A 1010 -29.93 -15.58 9.96
N VAL A 1011 -30.26 -15.13 11.18
CA VAL A 1011 -31.60 -15.26 11.79
C VAL A 1011 -32.25 -13.91 12.10
N ALA A 1012 -31.66 -12.81 11.60
CA ALA A 1012 -32.26 -11.49 11.63
C ALA A 1012 -33.70 -11.52 11.08
N HIS A 1013 -34.58 -10.74 11.70
CA HIS A 1013 -36.03 -10.63 11.42
C HIS A 1013 -36.86 -11.93 11.63
N ALA A 1014 -36.24 -13.10 11.77
CA ALA A 1014 -36.92 -14.38 12.01
C ALA A 1014 -37.42 -14.51 13.47
N ALA A 1015 -38.08 -15.64 13.77
CA ALA A 1015 -38.31 -16.09 15.14
C ALA A 1015 -37.09 -16.88 15.66
N ASP A 1016 -36.91 -16.93 16.98
CA ASP A 1016 -35.72 -17.45 17.67
C ASP A 1016 -34.41 -16.82 17.15
N GLU A 1017 -34.42 -15.49 16.95
CA GLU A 1017 -33.23 -14.70 16.62
C GLU A 1017 -32.14 -14.86 17.72
N TRP A 1018 -30.88 -14.98 17.30
CA TRP A 1018 -29.71 -15.11 18.19
C TRP A 1018 -28.44 -14.50 17.59
N VAL A 1019 -27.49 -14.15 18.46
CA VAL A 1019 -26.07 -14.02 18.13
C VAL A 1019 -25.23 -14.86 19.10
N ARG A 1020 -23.99 -15.18 18.73
CA ARG A 1020 -23.04 -15.85 19.62
C ARG A 1020 -22.34 -14.84 20.51
N LEU A 1021 -22.08 -15.21 21.76
CA LEU A 1021 -21.32 -14.35 22.68
C LEU A 1021 -19.93 -14.02 22.11
N ASP A 1022 -19.24 -14.99 21.51
CA ASP A 1022 -17.93 -14.78 20.89
C ASP A 1022 -17.96 -13.75 19.75
N ASP A 1023 -19.08 -13.64 19.03
CA ASP A 1023 -19.23 -12.69 17.92
C ASP A 1023 -19.62 -11.29 18.42
N HIS A 1024 -20.37 -11.19 19.53
CA HIS A 1024 -20.59 -9.92 20.24
C HIS A 1024 -19.27 -9.38 20.84
N LEU A 1025 -18.48 -10.22 21.50
CA LEU A 1025 -17.18 -9.82 22.06
C LEU A 1025 -16.14 -9.46 20.98
N GLN A 1026 -16.30 -9.97 19.75
CA GLN A 1026 -15.52 -9.49 18.60
C GLN A 1026 -15.87 -8.02 18.24
N VAL A 1027 -17.12 -7.57 18.40
CA VAL A 1027 -17.50 -6.15 18.25
C VAL A 1027 -16.74 -5.30 19.26
N VAL A 1028 -16.80 -5.66 20.54
CA VAL A 1028 -16.10 -4.94 21.61
C VAL A 1028 -14.59 -4.90 21.34
N GLY A 1029 -13.98 -6.06 21.10
CA GLY A 1029 -12.53 -6.19 20.91
C GLY A 1029 -12.01 -5.48 19.66
N PHE A 1030 -12.76 -5.54 18.55
CA PHE A 1030 -12.40 -4.85 17.32
C PHE A 1030 -12.42 -3.34 17.52
N PHE A 1031 -13.55 -2.78 17.99
CA PHE A 1031 -13.67 -1.32 18.13
C PHE A 1031 -12.76 -0.77 19.22
N TYR A 1032 -12.52 -1.51 20.31
CA TYR A 1032 -11.53 -1.14 21.32
C TYR A 1032 -10.14 -0.92 20.69
N ASN A 1033 -9.67 -1.79 19.78
CA ASN A 1033 -8.40 -1.59 19.08
C ASN A 1033 -8.47 -0.56 17.93
N PHE A 1034 -9.52 -0.61 17.10
CA PHE A 1034 -9.70 0.27 15.94
C PHE A 1034 -9.69 1.76 16.33
N LEU A 1035 -10.28 2.10 17.48
CA LEU A 1035 -10.23 3.44 18.06
C LEU A 1035 -8.83 3.84 18.54
N SER A 1036 -8.01 2.89 19.01
CA SER A 1036 -6.58 3.15 19.26
C SER A 1036 -5.81 3.32 17.95
N ASP A 1037 -6.13 2.61 16.85
CA ASP A 1037 -5.40 2.76 15.58
C ASP A 1037 -5.72 4.07 14.85
N VAL A 1038 -6.99 4.30 14.53
CA VAL A 1038 -7.45 5.34 13.59
C VAL A 1038 -7.55 6.74 14.22
N CYS A 1039 -7.60 6.81 15.55
CA CYS A 1039 -7.85 8.06 16.29
C CYS A 1039 -6.70 8.51 17.21
N GLN A 1040 -5.58 7.78 17.29
CA GLN A 1040 -4.36 8.14 18.05
C GLN A 1040 -3.12 8.24 17.17
#